data_AF-A0A0N9ZSD1-F1
#
_entry.id   AF-A0A0N9ZSD1-F1
#
_cell.length_a   1.000
_cell.length_b   1.000
_cell.length_c   1.000
_cell.angle_alpha   90.00
_cell.angle_beta   90.00
_cell.angle_gamma   90.00
#
_symmetry.space_group_name_H-M   'P 1'
#
loop_
_entity.id
_entity.type
_entity.pdbx_description
1 polymer ?
#
loop_
_entity_poly.entity_id
_entity_poly.type
_entity_poly.pdbx_seq_one_letter_code
_entity_poly.pdbx_strand_id
1 'polypeptide(L)'
;MAPKDVSNKAKAPNAKVGPMTVHLGGRPKAVPVAVIPEVEIVDPHLDKKRAAAKAVRAMAAKSAKDAKEREEHLAREQAEERRAREAAKTQRLARARAATDGGEPLKKDAATVKAEAKARMQARAQQAVTVDQPVVEAPAPRAPEVALQPAPQPVAPPQMAAPAQPQTRPEPVVSPTTTVMPVAPAISKQTVQRAELVTLLASRFGVLATVSDVIDSFGPQSGDIAPATLARALKDVGLDSQVATVTTLKPRLWPALAYMTSGHIVLVLGQDNGVLKIHDRSAPDHTAEVLETEFAPYFSGTLVRAGKTLDALSRSYVPNLESAHWFWGQFKDYKRQIGEIALGSLVANMLAVAVALFSLQVYDRVIPHQSQSTLWVLALGAGVAIALEAVLKLARSRLMDGSGRQIETKVQSLLMDRILGMRSDARPTTSSGLFSAMREFGSVREFFTSTTIGTVADIPFIFLFFALVASIAGPVVFLLMAGAVLMIVPGYFFQKRMMKLTKETQGASAQASRLLHEAVFELDTIKSQRGEDRIKRVWDELNLLSSVKSSEQRKLAGLLTFWAQAVQQLTYVAAVVAGTYLVFAGEFTVGTIIATGILTSRTLAPLAQLSGTLARWSNVKTALNGLDAIADAPQESDPTRSYLRREHIAGDFALREVQFRYEADGAPSLDIPGLDVKAGQKIALLGANGSGKSTFLKVLAGLYSPSQGRVMLDGAEMNQIDARDVRRNVGYLGQDVRLFAGTLRDNLSLGGLPHGDDRLYCALDFAGLGAFVRSHHRGLDLEIRDGGEGLSVGQRQSIGWARLWLQDPSVCLLDEPTAALDQALETKLIKRVSTWLDQRTAVIATHRMPIVELTDRVMVFKDGRMIVDGPRDQVTAHLAKAQGGAS
;
A
#
# COMPACT_ATOMS: atom_id res chain seq x y z
N MET A 1 -52.87 -7.83 -55.01
CA MET A 1 -53.11 -6.40 -54.77
C MET A 1 -52.89 -6.13 -53.30
N ALA A 2 -51.90 -5.30 -52.97
CA ALA A 2 -51.68 -4.75 -51.63
C ALA A 2 -52.83 -3.76 -51.26
N PRO A 3 -52.84 -3.03 -50.13
CA PRO A 3 -51.89 -3.02 -48.99
C PRO A 3 -52.52 -2.75 -47.57
N LYS A 4 -51.67 -2.80 -46.51
CA LYS A 4 -51.53 -1.85 -45.35
C LYS A 4 -52.72 -1.63 -44.38
N ASP A 5 -52.59 -1.29 -43.10
CA ASP A 5 -51.50 -0.96 -42.17
C ASP A 5 -52.08 -0.96 -40.71
N VAL A 6 -51.27 -1.42 -39.74
CA VAL A 6 -50.94 -0.83 -38.42
C VAL A 6 -52.01 -0.56 -37.31
N SER A 7 -51.67 -1.04 -36.09
CA SER A 7 -52.00 -0.54 -34.70
C SER A 7 -53.39 -0.81 -34.09
N ASN A 8 -53.60 -1.03 -32.78
CA ASN A 8 -52.81 -1.38 -31.58
C ASN A 8 -53.80 -1.51 -30.36
N LYS A 9 -53.51 -2.37 -29.37
CA LYS A 9 -53.96 -2.37 -27.93
C LYS A 9 -55.42 -2.78 -27.56
N ALA A 10 -55.73 -3.47 -26.44
CA ALA A 10 -54.95 -3.96 -25.29
C ALA A 10 -55.70 -5.01 -24.41
N LYS A 11 -54.90 -5.82 -23.69
CA LYS A 11 -55.12 -6.67 -22.48
C LYS A 11 -56.03 -7.92 -22.59
N ALA A 12 -55.51 -9.02 -22.05
CA ALA A 12 -55.77 -10.40 -22.45
C ALA A 12 -56.27 -11.32 -21.31
N PRO A 13 -57.16 -12.29 -21.64
CA PRO A 13 -57.29 -13.57 -20.93
C PRO A 13 -57.45 -14.80 -21.86
N ASN A 14 -57.66 -15.96 -21.21
CA ASN A 14 -57.78 -17.35 -21.65
C ASN A 14 -58.84 -17.71 -22.74
N ALA A 15 -58.51 -18.71 -23.58
CA ALA A 15 -59.18 -20.04 -23.71
C ALA A 15 -59.32 -20.60 -25.17
N LYS A 16 -58.86 -21.85 -25.33
CA LYS A 16 -59.18 -22.98 -26.27
C LYS A 16 -59.88 -22.76 -27.64
N VAL A 17 -59.26 -23.38 -28.66
CA VAL A 17 -59.73 -24.20 -29.82
C VAL A 17 -61.02 -23.77 -30.59
N GLY A 18 -60.89 -23.60 -31.92
CA GLY A 18 -61.91 -23.07 -32.87
C GLY A 18 -63.12 -23.98 -33.20
N PRO A 19 -63.82 -23.86 -34.37
CA PRO A 19 -63.65 -22.99 -35.55
C PRO A 19 -64.96 -22.31 -36.08
N MET A 20 -64.87 -21.60 -37.22
CA MET A 20 -65.93 -21.28 -38.22
C MET A 20 -67.08 -20.26 -37.93
N THR A 21 -67.23 -19.33 -38.90
CA THR A 21 -68.44 -18.70 -39.51
C THR A 21 -69.48 -17.84 -38.74
N VAL A 22 -69.54 -16.55 -39.12
CA VAL A 22 -70.67 -15.78 -39.72
C VAL A 22 -71.98 -15.45 -38.93
N HIS A 23 -72.21 -14.13 -38.80
CA HIS A 23 -73.44 -13.29 -38.83
C HIS A 23 -74.49 -13.11 -37.69
N LEU A 24 -74.75 -11.80 -37.47
CA LEU A 24 -76.04 -11.06 -37.31
C LEU A 24 -76.66 -10.84 -35.91
N GLY A 25 -76.82 -9.55 -35.55
CA GLY A 25 -78.14 -9.00 -35.20
C GLY A 25 -78.34 -8.36 -33.82
N GLY A 26 -78.62 -7.04 -33.80
CA GLY A 26 -79.70 -6.46 -32.98
C GLY A 26 -79.38 -5.89 -31.59
N ARG A 27 -79.31 -4.56 -31.49
CA ARG A 27 -79.55 -3.74 -30.27
C ARG A 27 -81.05 -3.81 -29.87
N PRO A 28 -81.49 -3.57 -28.59
CA PRO A 28 -81.52 -2.20 -28.02
C PRO A 28 -81.53 -2.00 -26.47
N LYS A 29 -81.17 -0.74 -26.09
CA LYS A 29 -81.67 0.20 -25.05
C LYS A 29 -81.94 -0.22 -23.57
N ALA A 30 -81.13 0.40 -22.69
CA ALA A 30 -81.44 1.50 -21.74
C ALA A 30 -81.86 1.28 -20.26
N VAL A 31 -81.24 2.15 -19.43
CA VAL A 31 -81.67 2.82 -18.17
C VAL A 31 -80.97 2.37 -16.86
N PRO A 32 -80.50 3.31 -15.98
CA PRO A 32 -79.39 3.13 -15.03
C PRO A 32 -79.77 3.17 -13.53
N VAL A 33 -78.83 2.84 -12.64
CA VAL A 33 -78.93 3.07 -11.18
C VAL A 33 -77.63 3.70 -10.63
N ALA A 34 -77.81 4.54 -9.61
CA ALA A 34 -77.00 5.65 -9.12
C ALA A 34 -75.57 5.37 -8.59
N VAL A 35 -74.76 6.44 -8.64
CA VAL A 35 -73.34 6.54 -8.25
C VAL A 35 -73.20 7.11 -6.83
N ILE A 36 -72.28 6.56 -6.03
CA ILE A 36 -71.65 7.20 -4.86
C ILE A 36 -70.20 7.54 -5.26
N PRO A 37 -69.64 8.73 -4.96
CA PRO A 37 -68.30 9.09 -5.41
C PRO A 37 -67.22 8.53 -4.46
N GLU A 38 -66.15 7.98 -5.03
CA GLU A 38 -64.95 7.52 -4.31
C GLU A 38 -63.86 8.60 -4.41
N VAL A 39 -63.24 8.95 -3.28
CA VAL A 39 -62.20 9.97 -3.15
C VAL A 39 -60.85 9.38 -3.53
N GLU A 40 -60.17 10.00 -4.51
CA GLU A 40 -58.82 9.61 -4.97
C GLU A 40 -57.75 10.23 -4.05
N ILE A 41 -57.01 9.40 -3.32
CA ILE A 41 -55.83 9.82 -2.54
C ILE A 41 -54.61 9.79 -3.46
N VAL A 42 -54.14 10.97 -3.88
CA VAL A 42 -52.90 11.16 -4.65
C VAL A 42 -51.71 11.29 -3.70
N ASP A 43 -50.69 10.43 -3.85
CA ASP A 43 -49.45 10.46 -3.05
C ASP A 43 -48.44 11.48 -3.62
N PRO A 44 -48.21 12.63 -2.93
CA PRO A 44 -47.38 13.73 -3.43
C PRO A 44 -45.87 13.42 -3.46
N HIS A 45 -45.42 12.30 -2.91
CA HIS A 45 -43.99 11.93 -2.90
C HIS A 45 -43.50 11.33 -4.21
N LEU A 46 -44.39 10.73 -5.01
CA LEU A 46 -44.00 10.08 -6.27
C LEU A 46 -43.71 11.08 -7.39
N ASP A 47 -44.46 12.18 -7.44
CA ASP A 47 -44.26 13.24 -8.44
C ASP A 47 -43.03 14.09 -8.16
N LYS A 48 -42.70 14.35 -6.89
CA LYS A 48 -41.44 15.00 -6.51
C LYS A 48 -40.22 14.17 -6.92
N LYS A 49 -40.28 12.82 -6.79
CA LYS A 49 -39.21 11.93 -7.26
C LYS A 49 -39.07 11.94 -8.78
N ARG A 50 -40.17 11.96 -9.54
CA ARG A 50 -40.15 12.04 -11.01
C ARG A 50 -39.61 13.38 -11.51
N ALA A 51 -39.98 14.48 -10.86
CA ALA A 51 -39.48 15.82 -11.18
C ALA A 51 -37.96 15.94 -10.91
N ALA A 52 -37.49 15.44 -9.77
CA ALA A 52 -36.07 15.44 -9.42
C ALA A 52 -35.22 14.61 -10.41
N ALA A 53 -35.71 13.42 -10.80
CA ALA A 53 -35.02 12.58 -11.78
C ALA A 53 -34.92 13.24 -13.17
N LYS A 54 -35.93 14.02 -13.57
CA LYS A 54 -35.92 14.77 -14.84
C LYS A 54 -34.95 15.95 -14.80
N ALA A 55 -34.84 16.64 -13.67
CA ALA A 55 -33.89 17.74 -13.47
C ALA A 55 -32.44 17.27 -13.52
N VAL A 56 -32.11 16.15 -12.87
CA VAL A 56 -30.75 15.57 -12.89
C VAL A 56 -30.33 15.15 -14.31
N ARG A 57 -31.25 14.56 -15.08
CA ARG A 57 -30.97 14.21 -16.49
C ARG A 57 -30.75 15.43 -17.38
N ALA A 58 -31.50 16.51 -17.16
CA ALA A 58 -31.31 17.75 -17.91
C ALA A 58 -29.97 18.43 -17.60
N MET A 59 -29.55 18.38 -16.32
CA MET A 59 -28.27 18.96 -15.90
C MET A 59 -27.08 18.18 -16.47
N ALA A 60 -27.13 16.85 -16.46
CA ALA A 60 -26.11 16.00 -17.06
C ALA A 60 -25.98 16.21 -18.59
N ALA A 61 -27.09 16.40 -19.29
CA ALA A 61 -27.09 16.69 -20.73
C ALA A 61 -26.46 18.05 -21.06
N LYS A 62 -26.69 19.07 -20.22
CA LYS A 62 -26.09 20.40 -20.39
C LYS A 62 -24.57 20.36 -20.17
N SER A 63 -24.13 19.70 -19.10
CA SER A 63 -22.69 19.55 -18.81
C SER A 63 -21.93 18.79 -19.89
N ALA A 64 -22.54 17.78 -20.51
CA ALA A 64 -21.94 17.06 -21.64
C ALA A 64 -21.80 17.93 -22.90
N LYS A 65 -22.75 18.84 -23.14
CA LYS A 65 -22.69 19.78 -24.26
C LYS A 65 -21.59 20.82 -24.06
N ASP A 66 -21.51 21.40 -22.86
CA ASP A 66 -20.49 22.39 -22.50
C ASP A 66 -19.07 21.80 -22.54
N ALA A 67 -18.90 20.52 -22.18
CA ALA A 67 -17.62 19.82 -22.27
C ALA A 67 -17.17 19.63 -23.74
N LYS A 68 -18.10 19.30 -24.63
CA LYS A 68 -17.82 19.12 -26.05
C LYS A 68 -17.45 20.44 -26.74
N GLU A 69 -18.13 21.53 -26.40
CA GLU A 69 -17.82 22.87 -26.92
C GLU A 69 -16.43 23.36 -26.47
N ARG A 70 -16.01 23.00 -25.24
CA ARG A 70 -14.65 23.30 -24.75
C ARG A 70 -13.57 22.50 -25.48
N GLU A 71 -13.81 21.22 -25.76
CA GLU A 71 -12.86 20.41 -26.56
C GLU A 71 -12.72 20.95 -27.99
N GLU A 72 -13.82 21.36 -28.63
CA GLU A 72 -13.79 21.94 -29.97
C GLU A 72 -13.05 23.29 -30.00
N HIS A 73 -13.19 24.12 -28.97
CA HIS A 73 -12.43 25.37 -28.84
C HIS A 73 -10.93 25.12 -28.68
N LEU A 74 -10.54 24.19 -27.80
CA LEU A 74 -9.14 23.85 -27.54
C LEU A 74 -8.47 23.25 -28.79
N ALA A 75 -9.22 22.45 -29.57
CA ALA A 75 -8.74 21.88 -30.83
C ALA A 75 -8.50 22.96 -31.91
N ARG A 76 -9.32 24.02 -31.95
CA ARG A 76 -9.15 25.15 -32.87
C ARG A 76 -7.91 25.97 -32.52
N GLU A 77 -7.70 26.30 -31.24
CA GLU A 77 -6.49 27.02 -30.79
C GLU A 77 -5.21 26.23 -31.13
N GLN A 78 -5.20 24.91 -30.88
CA GLN A 78 -4.04 24.08 -31.21
C GLN A 78 -3.78 23.99 -32.73
N ALA A 79 -4.82 24.06 -33.56
CA ALA A 79 -4.67 24.09 -35.01
C ALA A 79 -4.10 25.42 -35.50
N GLU A 80 -4.51 26.55 -34.91
CA GLU A 80 -3.96 27.86 -35.21
C GLU A 80 -2.50 27.99 -34.79
N GLU A 81 -2.13 27.48 -33.60
CA GLU A 81 -0.74 27.50 -33.13
C GLU A 81 0.19 26.66 -34.03
N ARG A 82 -0.31 25.52 -34.54
CA ARG A 82 0.43 24.70 -35.52
C ARG A 82 0.64 25.45 -36.84
N ARG A 83 -0.39 26.11 -37.37
CA ARG A 83 -0.27 26.92 -38.61
C ARG A 83 0.71 28.08 -38.43
N ALA A 84 0.69 28.75 -37.27
CA ALA A 84 1.63 29.83 -36.96
C ALA A 84 3.08 29.32 -36.90
N ARG A 85 3.33 28.14 -36.31
CA ARG A 85 4.67 27.53 -36.28
C ARG A 85 5.15 27.11 -37.66
N GLU A 86 4.26 26.56 -38.50
CA GLU A 86 4.61 26.20 -39.87
C GLU A 86 4.96 27.43 -40.71
N ALA A 87 4.16 28.50 -40.62
CA ALA A 87 4.43 29.79 -41.29
C ALA A 87 5.78 30.40 -40.84
N ALA A 88 6.08 30.37 -39.54
CA ALA A 88 7.36 30.84 -39.02
C ALA A 88 8.54 29.99 -39.52
N LYS A 89 8.33 28.69 -39.72
CA LYS A 89 9.35 27.77 -40.25
C LYS A 89 9.60 28.01 -41.74
N THR A 90 8.57 28.21 -42.55
CA THR A 90 8.72 28.59 -43.97
C THR A 90 9.38 29.95 -44.13
N GLN A 91 9.04 30.92 -43.27
CA GLN A 91 9.67 32.25 -43.31
C GLN A 91 11.16 32.20 -42.93
N ARG A 92 11.54 31.33 -41.98
CA ARG A 92 12.96 31.07 -41.65
C ARG A 92 13.71 30.38 -42.78
N LEU A 93 13.09 29.41 -43.44
CA LEU A 93 13.69 28.73 -44.59
C LEU A 93 13.85 29.67 -45.80
N ALA A 94 12.88 30.56 -46.04
CA ALA A 94 12.99 31.59 -47.07
C ALA A 94 14.11 32.59 -46.79
N ARG A 95 14.26 33.03 -45.53
CA ARG A 95 15.38 33.90 -45.11
C ARG A 95 16.75 33.19 -45.20
N ALA A 96 16.80 31.90 -44.88
CA ALA A 96 18.02 31.12 -45.02
C ALA A 96 18.44 30.97 -46.50
N ARG A 97 17.46 30.79 -47.41
CA ARG A 97 17.71 30.75 -48.86
C ARG A 97 18.16 32.10 -49.43
N ALA A 98 17.55 33.20 -48.98
CA ALA A 98 17.96 34.55 -49.38
C ALA A 98 19.38 34.91 -48.88
N ALA A 99 19.83 34.32 -47.77
CA ALA A 99 21.19 34.49 -47.27
C ALA A 99 22.24 33.64 -48.01
N THR A 100 21.83 32.56 -48.70
CA THR A 100 22.72 31.72 -49.50
C THR A 100 22.90 32.19 -50.94
N ASP A 101 21.96 32.96 -51.51
CA ASP A 101 22.05 33.50 -52.88
C ASP A 101 22.84 34.83 -52.98
N GLY A 102 23.16 35.47 -51.84
CA GLY A 102 24.01 36.66 -51.79
C GLY A 102 25.47 36.30 -51.54
N GLY A 103 26.21 35.98 -52.58
CA GLY A 103 27.64 35.68 -52.49
C GLY A 103 28.48 36.93 -52.21
N GLU A 104 28.86 37.14 -50.94
CA GLU A 104 30.14 37.76 -50.53
C GLU A 104 30.30 37.68 -48.99
N PRO A 105 31.41 37.17 -48.43
CA PRO A 105 31.63 37.15 -47.00
C PRO A 105 32.22 38.49 -46.55
N LEU A 106 31.38 39.47 -46.22
CA LEU A 106 31.82 40.65 -45.47
C LEU A 106 32.13 40.25 -44.02
N LYS A 107 33.43 40.27 -43.66
CA LYS A 107 33.89 40.31 -42.27
C LYS A 107 33.27 41.55 -41.60
N LYS A 108 32.17 41.38 -40.87
CA LYS A 108 31.60 42.43 -40.02
C LYS A 108 32.24 42.37 -38.64
N ASP A 109 32.91 43.44 -38.25
CA ASP A 109 33.53 43.61 -36.94
C ASP A 109 32.53 43.44 -35.80
N ALA A 110 32.97 42.83 -34.71
CA ALA A 110 32.18 42.50 -33.53
C ALA A 110 31.43 43.70 -32.91
N ALA A 111 31.86 44.92 -33.18
CA ALA A 111 31.18 46.15 -32.78
C ALA A 111 29.82 46.34 -33.49
N THR A 112 29.74 46.01 -34.77
CA THR A 112 28.49 46.14 -35.57
C THR A 112 27.46 45.10 -35.16
N VAL A 113 27.89 43.88 -34.83
CA VAL A 113 27.01 42.80 -34.31
C VAL A 113 26.43 43.17 -32.94
N LYS A 114 27.22 43.85 -32.09
CA LYS A 114 26.76 44.32 -30.77
C LYS A 114 25.77 45.49 -30.91
N ALA A 115 25.97 46.38 -31.88
CA ALA A 115 25.06 47.48 -32.19
C ALA A 115 23.72 46.97 -32.78
N GLU A 116 23.75 46.02 -33.70
CA GLU A 116 22.55 45.39 -34.27
C GLU A 116 21.77 44.57 -33.22
N ALA A 117 22.46 43.92 -32.27
CA ALA A 117 21.82 43.22 -31.16
C ALA A 117 21.11 44.19 -30.19
N LYS A 118 21.72 45.34 -29.90
CA LYS A 118 21.12 46.40 -29.06
C LYS A 118 19.92 47.04 -29.77
N ALA A 119 20.02 47.29 -31.08
CA ALA A 119 18.92 47.80 -31.90
C ALA A 119 17.75 46.80 -31.99
N ARG A 120 18.03 45.49 -32.12
CA ARG A 120 17.00 44.44 -32.08
C ARG A 120 16.29 44.36 -30.73
N MET A 121 17.01 44.58 -29.64
CA MET A 121 16.42 44.56 -28.29
C MET A 121 15.51 45.79 -28.07
N GLN A 122 15.89 46.95 -28.60
CA GLN A 122 15.07 48.16 -28.59
C GLN A 122 13.85 48.07 -29.52
N ALA A 123 13.98 47.45 -30.69
CA ALA A 123 12.85 47.19 -31.60
C ALA A 123 11.84 46.19 -31.02
N ARG A 124 12.32 45.18 -30.26
CA ARG A 124 11.46 44.24 -29.52
C ARG A 124 10.71 44.89 -28.35
N ALA A 125 11.32 45.89 -27.72
CA ALA A 125 10.67 46.67 -26.66
C ALA A 125 9.57 47.60 -27.22
N GLN A 126 9.71 48.06 -28.47
CA GLN A 126 8.70 48.90 -29.14
C GLN A 126 7.56 48.10 -29.77
N GLN A 127 7.78 46.85 -30.21
CA GLN A 127 6.71 45.97 -30.74
C GLN A 127 5.83 45.31 -29.67
N ALA A 128 6.19 45.40 -28.38
CA ALA A 128 5.36 44.89 -27.29
C ALA A 128 4.20 45.84 -26.88
N VAL A 129 4.01 46.95 -27.59
CA VAL A 129 3.05 48.02 -27.21
C VAL A 129 1.83 48.10 -28.15
N THR A 130 1.67 47.22 -29.14
CA THR A 130 0.51 47.30 -30.06
C THR A 130 -0.02 45.92 -30.45
N VAL A 131 -0.99 45.39 -29.68
CA VAL A 131 -2.14 44.59 -30.19
C VAL A 131 -3.31 44.73 -29.21
N ASP A 132 -4.44 45.18 -29.73
CA ASP A 132 -5.76 45.28 -29.10
C ASP A 132 -6.27 43.96 -28.49
N GLN A 133 -6.89 44.03 -27.31
CA GLN A 133 -7.75 42.97 -26.77
C GLN A 133 -9.23 43.38 -26.90
N PRO A 134 -10.13 42.47 -27.33
CA PRO A 134 -11.57 42.72 -27.34
C PRO A 134 -12.22 42.45 -25.98
N VAL A 135 -13.28 43.22 -25.73
CA VAL A 135 -14.15 43.29 -24.54
C VAL A 135 -15.12 42.11 -24.48
N VAL A 136 -15.27 41.44 -23.31
CA VAL A 136 -16.55 40.93 -22.79
C VAL A 136 -16.57 41.03 -21.26
N GLU A 137 -17.66 41.60 -20.74
CA GLU A 137 -17.95 42.04 -19.38
C GLU A 137 -18.14 40.94 -18.31
N ALA A 138 -17.75 41.26 -17.07
CA ALA A 138 -18.30 40.75 -15.82
C ALA A 138 -18.20 41.88 -14.74
N PRO A 139 -19.02 41.87 -13.67
CA PRO A 139 -19.68 43.07 -13.13
C PRO A 139 -18.83 43.92 -12.17
N ALA A 140 -19.23 45.19 -12.08
CA ALA A 140 -18.50 46.33 -11.50
C ALA A 140 -18.18 46.27 -9.99
N PRO A 141 -16.94 46.64 -9.60
CA PRO A 141 -16.64 47.28 -8.33
C PRO A 141 -16.53 48.81 -8.51
N ARG A 142 -17.20 49.58 -7.64
CA ARG A 142 -17.14 51.05 -7.63
C ARG A 142 -15.75 51.54 -7.20
N ALA A 143 -15.24 52.51 -7.94
CA ALA A 143 -13.98 53.20 -7.69
C ALA A 143 -14.06 54.18 -6.49
N PRO A 144 -12.91 54.48 -5.84
CA PRO A 144 -12.80 55.44 -4.76
C PRO A 144 -12.69 56.88 -5.29
N GLU A 145 -13.35 57.80 -4.60
CA GLU A 145 -13.29 59.24 -4.84
C GLU A 145 -12.27 59.87 -3.87
N VAL A 146 -11.39 60.72 -4.41
CA VAL A 146 -10.32 61.42 -3.70
C VAL A 146 -10.88 62.64 -2.98
N ALA A 147 -10.57 62.81 -1.69
CA ALA A 147 -10.57 64.13 -1.06
C ALA A 147 -9.57 64.23 0.11
N LEU A 148 -8.99 65.43 0.22
CA LEU A 148 -7.82 65.86 0.99
C LEU A 148 -7.94 65.80 2.53
N GLN A 149 -6.75 65.76 3.17
CA GLN A 149 -6.49 65.89 4.61
C GLN A 149 -6.98 67.23 5.20
N PRO A 150 -7.18 67.27 6.53
CA PRO A 150 -6.50 68.28 7.34
C PRO A 150 -5.90 67.76 8.66
N ALA A 151 -4.94 68.52 9.19
CA ALA A 151 -4.20 68.32 10.45
C ALA A 151 -4.86 69.08 11.65
N PRO A 152 -4.27 69.18 12.87
CA PRO A 152 -4.75 68.46 14.06
C PRO A 152 -5.14 69.34 15.30
N GLN A 153 -5.66 68.66 16.35
CA GLN A 153 -5.83 69.05 17.79
C GLN A 153 -7.13 69.80 18.20
N PRO A 154 -7.60 69.81 19.49
CA PRO A 154 -6.90 69.45 20.76
C PRO A 154 -7.67 68.58 21.80
N VAL A 155 -6.92 68.24 22.86
CA VAL A 155 -7.23 67.46 24.08
C VAL A 155 -7.71 68.36 25.23
N ALA A 156 -8.63 67.88 26.09
CA ALA A 156 -8.71 68.08 27.57
C ALA A 156 -10.08 67.60 28.13
N PRO A 157 -10.29 67.42 29.47
CA PRO A 157 -9.46 66.82 30.53
C PRO A 157 -10.25 65.76 31.36
N PRO A 158 -9.67 65.13 32.42
CA PRO A 158 -10.27 64.01 33.14
C PRO A 158 -11.12 64.45 34.35
N GLN A 159 -12.14 63.67 34.73
CA GLN A 159 -12.88 63.86 35.98
C GLN A 159 -13.00 62.61 36.86
N MET A 160 -12.77 62.91 38.13
CA MET A 160 -12.69 62.20 39.42
C MET A 160 -13.65 61.04 39.76
N ALA A 161 -13.17 60.28 40.74
CA ALA A 161 -13.71 59.07 41.37
C ALA A 161 -14.87 59.25 42.38
N ALA A 162 -15.59 58.15 42.66
CA ALA A 162 -16.00 57.59 43.98
C ALA A 162 -17.26 56.67 43.89
N PRO A 163 -17.58 55.77 44.84
CA PRO A 163 -16.74 54.99 45.77
C PRO A 163 -17.00 53.46 45.73
N ALA A 164 -16.13 52.71 46.42
CA ALA A 164 -16.12 51.26 46.57
C ALA A 164 -17.22 50.70 47.50
N GLN A 165 -17.63 49.46 47.22
CA GLN A 165 -18.23 48.52 48.19
C GLN A 165 -17.25 47.35 48.46
N PRO A 166 -17.19 46.82 49.68
CA PRO A 166 -16.08 45.97 50.12
C PRO A 166 -16.26 44.51 49.65
N GLN A 167 -15.37 44.04 48.79
CA GLN A 167 -15.20 42.60 48.56
C GLN A 167 -14.13 42.04 49.48
N THR A 168 -14.55 41.01 50.20
CA THR A 168 -13.85 40.20 51.18
C THR A 168 -12.48 39.69 50.71
N ARG A 169 -11.49 39.75 51.61
CA ARG A 169 -10.17 39.11 51.46
C ARG A 169 -10.32 37.64 51.03
N PRO A 170 -9.62 37.16 50.00
CA PRO A 170 -9.37 35.74 49.84
C PRO A 170 -8.28 35.31 50.84
N GLU A 171 -8.56 34.25 51.58
CA GLU A 171 -7.61 33.51 52.40
C GLU A 171 -6.40 33.02 51.58
N PRO A 172 -5.24 32.74 52.23
CA PRO A 172 -4.08 32.24 51.52
C PRO A 172 -4.37 30.83 51.00
N VAL A 173 -4.36 30.69 49.68
CA VAL A 173 -4.41 29.38 48.99
C VAL A 173 -3.17 28.59 49.39
N VAL A 174 -3.40 27.58 50.23
CA VAL A 174 -2.42 26.55 50.57
C VAL A 174 -1.95 25.90 49.27
N SER A 175 -0.64 25.92 49.03
CA SER A 175 -0.02 25.22 47.91
C SER A 175 -0.35 23.72 48.02
N PRO A 176 -0.93 23.08 46.99
CA PRO A 176 -1.09 21.63 47.03
C PRO A 176 0.30 21.01 46.93
N THR A 177 0.75 20.43 48.04
CA THR A 177 1.81 19.44 48.08
C THR A 177 1.52 18.43 46.98
N THR A 178 2.43 18.34 46.00
CA THR A 178 2.30 17.42 44.88
C THR A 178 2.59 16.02 45.39
N THR A 179 1.59 15.40 46.02
CA THR A 179 1.60 13.98 46.34
C THR A 179 1.61 13.25 45.00
N VAL A 180 2.73 12.60 44.69
CA VAL A 180 2.84 11.69 43.54
C VAL A 180 1.75 10.64 43.71
N MET A 181 0.68 10.74 42.93
CA MET A 181 -0.36 9.72 42.94
C MET A 181 0.27 8.40 42.48
N PRO A 182 0.00 7.28 43.18
CA PRO A 182 0.45 5.98 42.72
C PRO A 182 -0.17 5.69 41.35
N VAL A 183 0.68 5.29 40.41
CA VAL A 183 0.29 4.87 39.05
C VAL A 183 -0.74 3.75 39.18
N ALA A 184 -2.01 4.02 38.89
CA ALA A 184 -3.03 2.98 38.83
C ALA A 184 -2.66 1.96 37.73
N PRO A 185 -2.82 0.64 37.97
CA PRO A 185 -2.48 -0.35 36.95
C PRO A 185 -3.38 -0.15 35.72
N ALA A 186 -2.74 0.02 34.55
CA ALA A 186 -3.38 0.37 33.28
C ALA A 186 -4.29 -0.73 32.71
N ILE A 187 -4.28 -1.91 33.32
CA ILE A 187 -4.80 -3.16 32.76
C ILE A 187 -5.67 -3.83 33.83
N SER A 188 -6.89 -4.21 33.46
CA SER A 188 -7.79 -4.88 34.40
C SER A 188 -7.17 -6.21 34.88
N LYS A 189 -7.36 -6.57 36.15
CA LYS A 189 -6.88 -7.86 36.69
C LYS A 189 -7.40 -9.05 35.88
N GLN A 190 -8.59 -8.93 35.32
CA GLN A 190 -9.21 -9.95 34.47
C GLN A 190 -8.50 -10.11 33.12
N THR A 191 -8.05 -9.01 32.50
CA THR A 191 -7.26 -9.03 31.26
C THR A 191 -5.93 -9.75 31.46
N VAL A 192 -5.23 -9.45 32.57
CA VAL A 192 -3.97 -10.12 32.94
C VAL A 192 -4.19 -11.62 33.12
N GLN A 193 -5.22 -12.01 33.89
CA GLN A 193 -5.56 -13.43 34.10
C GLN A 193 -5.84 -14.17 32.78
N ARG A 194 -6.56 -13.55 31.85
CA ARG A 194 -6.83 -14.14 30.53
C ARG A 194 -5.57 -14.27 29.68
N ALA A 195 -4.69 -13.27 29.73
CA ALA A 195 -3.41 -13.32 29.03
C ALA A 195 -2.48 -14.41 29.58
N GLU A 196 -2.47 -14.60 30.90
CA GLU A 196 -1.73 -15.70 31.55
C GLU A 196 -2.24 -17.07 31.08
N LEU A 197 -3.56 -17.27 31.02
CA LEU A 197 -4.16 -18.53 30.53
C LEU A 197 -3.79 -18.82 29.07
N VAL A 198 -3.82 -17.81 28.21
CA VAL A 198 -3.39 -17.92 26.81
C VAL A 198 -1.90 -18.25 26.71
N THR A 199 -1.06 -17.59 27.51
CA THR A 199 0.38 -17.85 27.58
C THR A 199 0.66 -19.29 28.03
N LEU A 200 -0.07 -19.78 29.02
CA LEU A 200 0.07 -21.14 29.54
C LEU A 200 -0.39 -22.18 28.51
N LEU A 201 -1.51 -21.93 27.82
CA LEU A 201 -1.92 -22.77 26.68
C LEU A 201 -0.86 -22.76 25.57
N ALA A 202 -0.27 -21.61 25.25
CA ALA A 202 0.76 -21.52 24.21
C ALA A 202 2.04 -22.28 24.57
N SER A 203 2.46 -22.18 25.84
CA SER A 203 3.61 -22.91 26.38
C SER A 203 3.44 -24.43 26.28
N ARG A 204 2.19 -24.93 26.40
CA ARG A 204 1.89 -26.36 26.26
C ARG A 204 2.17 -26.89 24.86
N PHE A 205 2.12 -26.03 23.85
CA PHE A 205 2.51 -26.35 22.47
C PHE A 205 3.98 -26.04 22.18
N GLY A 206 4.77 -25.63 23.18
CA GLY A 206 6.17 -25.27 23.02
C GLY A 206 6.37 -23.94 22.30
N VAL A 207 5.52 -22.95 22.57
CA VAL A 207 5.67 -21.56 22.14
C VAL A 207 5.82 -20.68 23.38
N LEU A 208 6.93 -19.96 23.47
CA LEU A 208 7.22 -19.05 24.59
C LEU A 208 6.66 -17.66 24.26
N ALA A 209 5.59 -17.26 24.95
CA ALA A 209 5.01 -15.93 24.90
C ALA A 209 5.12 -15.25 26.26
N THR A 210 5.14 -13.93 26.28
CA THR A 210 5.00 -13.14 27.51
C THR A 210 3.55 -12.71 27.68
N VAL A 211 3.15 -12.46 28.93
CA VAL A 211 1.79 -11.97 29.23
C VAL A 211 1.55 -10.64 28.51
N SER A 212 2.56 -9.77 28.45
CA SER A 212 2.48 -8.48 27.76
C SER A 212 2.17 -8.62 26.27
N ASP A 213 2.83 -9.53 25.54
CA ASP A 213 2.56 -9.74 24.11
C ASP A 213 1.09 -10.14 23.85
N VAL A 214 0.54 -10.97 24.71
CA VAL A 214 -0.85 -11.42 24.59
C VAL A 214 -1.82 -10.27 24.89
N ILE A 215 -1.48 -9.41 25.85
CA ILE A 215 -2.27 -8.21 26.15
C ILE A 215 -2.25 -7.25 24.95
N ASP A 216 -1.09 -7.05 24.32
CA ASP A 216 -0.95 -6.22 23.11
C ASP A 216 -1.85 -6.75 21.98
N SER A 217 -1.92 -8.07 21.80
CA SER A 217 -2.78 -8.74 20.82
C SER A 217 -4.28 -8.59 21.08
N PHE A 218 -4.72 -8.34 22.32
CA PHE A 218 -6.14 -8.12 22.60
C PHE A 218 -6.67 -6.81 22.01
N GLY A 219 -5.78 -5.85 21.75
CA GLY A 219 -6.11 -4.56 21.15
C GLY A 219 -7.00 -3.68 22.03
N PRO A 220 -7.56 -2.59 21.46
CA PRO A 220 -8.36 -1.62 22.21
C PRO A 220 -9.78 -2.14 22.44
N GLN A 221 -9.96 -3.09 23.35
CA GLN A 221 -11.28 -3.56 23.79
C GLN A 221 -11.55 -3.15 25.25
N SER A 222 -12.55 -2.30 25.44
CA SER A 222 -13.11 -1.98 26.76
C SER A 222 -14.20 -3.00 27.10
N GLY A 223 -13.88 -4.01 27.91
CA GLY A 223 -14.86 -4.99 28.39
C GLY A 223 -14.37 -6.44 28.40
N ASP A 224 -15.32 -7.38 28.39
CA ASP A 224 -15.03 -8.81 28.46
C ASP A 224 -14.44 -9.32 27.13
N ILE A 225 -13.24 -9.93 27.19
CA ILE A 225 -12.51 -10.40 26.00
C ILE A 225 -13.26 -11.55 25.32
N ALA A 226 -13.70 -11.31 24.09
CA ALA A 226 -14.42 -12.28 23.29
C ALA A 226 -13.56 -13.54 22.98
N PRO A 227 -14.17 -14.73 22.84
CA PRO A 227 -13.45 -15.95 22.46
C PRO A 227 -12.63 -15.80 21.17
N ALA A 228 -13.14 -15.03 20.21
CA ALA A 228 -12.45 -14.72 18.97
C ALA A 228 -11.16 -13.92 19.18
N THR A 229 -11.12 -13.03 20.18
CA THR A 229 -9.94 -12.24 20.53
C THR A 229 -8.87 -13.13 21.17
N LEU A 230 -9.24 -14.09 22.03
CA LEU A 230 -8.29 -15.08 22.57
C LEU A 230 -7.72 -15.98 21.47
N ALA A 231 -8.58 -16.44 20.54
CA ALA A 231 -8.14 -17.19 19.38
C ALA A 231 -7.14 -16.35 18.54
N ARG A 232 -7.45 -15.09 18.28
CA ARG A 232 -6.53 -14.18 17.57
C ARG A 232 -5.20 -14.03 18.29
N ALA A 233 -5.19 -13.81 19.61
CA ALA A 233 -3.94 -13.71 20.36
C ALA A 233 -3.09 -14.99 20.29
N LEU A 234 -3.72 -16.18 20.29
CA LEU A 234 -3.01 -17.45 20.05
C LEU A 234 -2.40 -17.50 18.64
N LYS A 235 -3.08 -16.94 17.62
CA LYS A 235 -2.54 -16.79 16.26
C LYS A 235 -1.36 -15.84 16.17
N ASP A 236 -1.44 -14.70 16.82
CA ASP A 236 -0.36 -13.71 16.84
C ASP A 236 0.90 -14.24 17.54
N VAL A 237 0.72 -15.11 18.53
CA VAL A 237 1.81 -15.82 19.22
C VAL A 237 2.38 -16.98 18.37
N GLY A 238 1.74 -17.35 17.26
CA GLY A 238 2.25 -18.35 16.31
C GLY A 238 1.56 -19.72 16.37
N LEU A 239 0.37 -19.82 16.96
CA LEU A 239 -0.45 -21.04 16.99
C LEU A 239 -1.67 -20.89 16.10
N ASP A 240 -2.02 -21.93 15.35
CA ASP A 240 -3.35 -21.93 14.75
C ASP A 240 -4.40 -22.11 15.85
N SER A 241 -5.52 -21.42 15.69
CA SER A 241 -6.55 -21.38 16.70
C SER A 241 -7.93 -21.27 16.10
N GLN A 242 -8.91 -21.81 16.82
CA GLN A 242 -10.31 -21.76 16.43
C GLN A 242 -11.18 -21.72 17.67
N VAL A 243 -12.26 -20.93 17.56
CA VAL A 243 -13.37 -20.98 18.50
C VAL A 243 -14.29 -22.12 18.03
N ALA A 244 -14.58 -23.07 18.91
CA ALA A 244 -15.49 -24.16 18.64
C ALA A 244 -16.60 -24.19 19.68
N THR A 245 -17.82 -24.45 19.20
CA THR A 245 -18.98 -24.73 20.05
C THR A 245 -19.20 -26.24 20.08
N VAL A 246 -19.26 -26.82 21.27
CA VAL A 246 -19.30 -28.27 21.46
C VAL A 246 -20.38 -28.64 22.47
N THR A 247 -21.19 -29.64 22.13
CA THR A 247 -22.28 -30.18 22.95
C THR A 247 -21.88 -31.42 23.77
N THR A 248 -20.77 -32.07 23.43
CA THR A 248 -20.29 -33.28 24.14
C THR A 248 -18.79 -33.21 24.38
N LEU A 249 -18.37 -33.37 25.64
CA LEU A 249 -16.97 -33.34 26.01
C LEU A 249 -16.29 -34.64 25.56
N LYS A 250 -15.16 -34.52 24.85
CA LYS A 250 -14.37 -35.65 24.34
C LYS A 250 -12.89 -35.40 24.65
N PRO A 251 -12.10 -36.44 24.99
CA PRO A 251 -10.69 -36.27 25.33
C PRO A 251 -9.84 -35.57 24.26
N ARG A 252 -10.21 -35.70 22.98
CA ARG A 252 -9.51 -35.09 21.84
C ARG A 252 -9.66 -33.57 21.73
N LEU A 253 -10.52 -32.95 22.53
CA LEU A 253 -10.75 -31.50 22.49
C LEU A 253 -9.69 -30.71 23.26
N TRP A 254 -9.02 -31.36 24.21
CA TRP A 254 -8.05 -30.76 25.12
C TRP A 254 -6.62 -30.89 24.58
N PRO A 255 -5.69 -29.99 24.98
CA PRO A 255 -5.89 -28.84 25.86
C PRO A 255 -6.62 -27.67 25.18
N ALA A 256 -7.50 -26.98 25.91
CA ALA A 256 -8.27 -25.85 25.39
C ALA A 256 -8.76 -24.91 26.51
N LEU A 257 -9.02 -23.65 26.16
CA LEU A 257 -9.68 -22.69 27.07
C LEU A 257 -11.19 -22.89 27.00
N ALA A 258 -11.82 -23.26 28.11
CA ALA A 258 -13.26 -23.48 28.23
C ALA A 258 -13.94 -22.26 28.88
N TYR A 259 -15.01 -21.76 28.25
CA TYR A 259 -15.83 -20.69 28.83
C TYR A 259 -16.91 -21.28 29.75
N MET A 260 -17.03 -20.72 30.95
CA MET A 260 -18.09 -21.04 31.90
C MET A 260 -19.31 -20.13 31.69
N THR A 261 -20.49 -20.60 32.11
CA THR A 261 -21.74 -19.83 32.11
C THR A 261 -21.66 -18.58 33.00
N SER A 262 -20.76 -18.56 33.98
CA SER A 262 -20.44 -17.41 34.84
C SER A 262 -19.54 -16.35 34.18
N GLY A 263 -19.03 -16.60 32.97
CA GLY A 263 -18.07 -15.72 32.27
C GLY A 263 -16.60 -15.96 32.62
N HIS A 264 -16.31 -16.86 33.57
CA HIS A 264 -14.95 -17.32 33.87
C HIS A 264 -14.40 -18.22 32.76
N ILE A 265 -13.08 -18.19 32.57
CA ILE A 265 -12.38 -19.03 31.59
C ILE A 265 -11.47 -19.96 32.36
N VAL A 266 -11.55 -21.25 32.05
CA VAL A 266 -10.72 -22.28 32.67
C VAL A 266 -9.91 -22.97 31.59
N LEU A 267 -8.62 -23.14 31.83
CA LEU A 267 -7.77 -23.96 30.97
C LEU A 267 -7.92 -25.42 31.37
N VAL A 268 -8.45 -26.23 30.45
CA VAL A 268 -8.53 -27.68 30.62
C VAL A 268 -7.32 -28.30 29.93
N LEU A 269 -6.51 -29.04 30.69
CA LEU A 269 -5.25 -29.63 30.26
C LEU A 269 -5.44 -31.02 29.62
N GLY A 270 -6.43 -31.78 30.10
CA GLY A 270 -6.70 -33.13 29.62
C GLY A 270 -7.95 -33.73 30.28
N GLN A 271 -8.38 -34.88 29.77
CA GLN A 271 -9.51 -35.65 30.29
C GLN A 271 -9.13 -37.12 30.30
N ASP A 272 -9.30 -37.78 31.44
CA ASP A 272 -9.07 -39.21 31.60
C ASP A 272 -10.19 -39.84 32.45
N ASN A 273 -10.76 -40.96 32.00
CA ASN A 273 -11.81 -41.72 32.69
C ASN A 273 -12.97 -40.87 33.28
N GLY A 274 -13.42 -39.81 32.59
CA GLY A 274 -14.50 -38.93 33.06
C GLY A 274 -14.08 -37.86 34.06
N VAL A 275 -12.78 -37.68 34.28
CA VAL A 275 -12.18 -36.64 35.12
C VAL A 275 -11.41 -35.65 34.24
N LEU A 276 -11.69 -34.36 34.40
CA LEU A 276 -11.02 -33.26 33.72
C LEU A 276 -9.89 -32.73 34.60
N LYS A 277 -8.69 -32.60 34.02
CA LYS A 277 -7.57 -31.90 34.66
C LYS A 277 -7.62 -30.44 34.25
N ILE A 278 -7.93 -29.56 35.19
CA ILE A 278 -8.01 -28.11 34.97
C ILE A 278 -6.83 -27.40 35.61
N HIS A 279 -6.44 -26.27 35.06
CA HIS A 279 -5.46 -25.39 35.67
C HIS A 279 -6.14 -24.54 36.76
N ASP A 280 -5.69 -24.71 38.01
CA ASP A 280 -6.17 -23.94 39.16
C ASP A 280 -4.98 -23.45 39.97
N ARG A 281 -4.86 -22.12 40.12
CA ARG A 281 -3.75 -21.49 40.86
C ARG A 281 -3.74 -21.80 42.35
N SER A 282 -4.89 -22.15 42.93
CA SER A 282 -5.02 -22.42 44.36
C SER A 282 -4.52 -23.80 44.77
N ALA A 283 -4.32 -24.70 43.80
CA ALA A 283 -3.81 -26.05 44.04
C ALA A 283 -2.27 -26.09 44.10
N PRO A 284 -1.66 -27.01 44.89
CA PRO A 284 -0.21 -27.11 45.07
C PRO A 284 0.57 -27.30 43.76
N ASP A 285 0.02 -28.07 42.82
CA ASP A 285 0.63 -28.36 41.51
C ASP A 285 0.01 -27.53 40.38
N HIS A 286 -0.69 -26.45 40.74
CA HIS A 286 -1.49 -25.63 39.83
C HIS A 286 -2.47 -26.42 38.94
N THR A 287 -2.88 -27.60 39.39
CA THR A 287 -3.80 -28.50 38.70
C THR A 287 -4.85 -29.01 39.68
N ALA A 288 -6.10 -29.03 39.25
CA ALA A 288 -7.22 -29.61 39.99
C ALA A 288 -7.93 -30.64 39.10
N GLU A 289 -8.42 -31.71 39.74
CA GLU A 289 -9.19 -32.76 39.08
C GLU A 289 -10.68 -32.53 39.37
N VAL A 290 -11.48 -32.43 38.31
CA VAL A 290 -12.92 -32.16 38.40
C VAL A 290 -13.67 -33.21 37.60
N LEU A 291 -14.72 -33.80 38.19
CA LEU A 291 -15.56 -34.77 37.50
C LEU A 291 -16.31 -34.11 36.34
N GLU A 292 -16.42 -34.79 35.20
CA GLU A 292 -17.12 -34.28 34.03
C GLU A 292 -18.57 -33.90 34.35
N THR A 293 -19.22 -34.67 35.22
CA THR A 293 -20.59 -34.41 35.70
C THR A 293 -20.73 -33.13 36.51
N GLU A 294 -19.66 -32.69 37.19
CA GLU A 294 -19.63 -31.45 37.97
C GLU A 294 -19.26 -30.25 37.09
N PHE A 295 -18.50 -30.47 36.02
CA PHE A 295 -18.07 -29.44 35.09
C PHE A 295 -19.15 -29.10 34.04
N ALA A 296 -19.84 -30.11 33.50
CA ALA A 296 -20.78 -29.95 32.39
C ALA A 296 -21.92 -28.94 32.64
N PRO A 297 -22.53 -28.83 33.84
CA PRO A 297 -23.60 -27.86 34.11
C PRO A 297 -23.15 -26.40 34.03
N TYR A 298 -21.86 -26.14 34.28
CA TYR A 298 -21.29 -24.78 34.28
C TYR A 298 -20.55 -24.44 32.99
N PHE A 299 -20.40 -25.39 32.07
CA PHE A 299 -19.74 -25.16 30.79
C PHE A 299 -20.70 -24.49 29.79
N SER A 300 -20.29 -23.37 29.21
CA SER A 300 -21.12 -22.61 28.25
C SER A 300 -21.23 -23.25 26.86
N GLY A 301 -20.53 -24.36 26.60
CA GLY A 301 -20.43 -24.97 25.28
C GLY A 301 -19.35 -24.36 24.37
N THR A 302 -18.71 -23.26 24.76
CA THR A 302 -17.71 -22.56 23.94
C THR A 302 -16.30 -22.85 24.43
N LEU A 303 -15.40 -23.23 23.51
CA LEU A 303 -13.99 -23.43 23.79
C LEU A 303 -13.08 -22.82 22.71
N VAL A 304 -11.89 -22.39 23.12
CA VAL A 304 -10.83 -21.90 22.22
C VAL A 304 -9.72 -22.94 22.19
N ARG A 305 -9.50 -23.50 21.00
CA ARG A 305 -8.45 -24.50 20.75
C ARG A 305 -7.26 -23.84 20.11
N ALA A 306 -6.08 -24.34 20.44
CA ALA A 306 -4.84 -24.00 19.77
C ALA A 306 -4.13 -25.26 19.28
N GLY A 307 -3.26 -25.11 18.29
CA GLY A 307 -2.35 -26.14 17.84
C GLY A 307 -1.25 -25.55 16.96
N LYS A 308 -0.16 -26.29 16.75
CA LYS A 308 0.84 -25.90 15.75
C LYS A 308 0.35 -26.30 14.36
N THR A 309 0.50 -25.42 13.38
CA THR A 309 0.26 -25.78 11.98
C THR A 309 1.29 -26.82 11.54
N LEU A 310 0.91 -27.67 10.59
CA LEU A 310 1.85 -28.62 10.00
C LEU A 310 3.05 -27.90 9.35
N ASP A 311 2.85 -26.68 8.83
CA ASP A 311 3.91 -25.85 8.26
C ASP A 311 4.85 -25.27 9.34
N ALA A 312 4.33 -24.87 10.50
CA ALA A 312 5.16 -24.45 11.62
C ALA A 312 5.97 -25.64 12.19
N LEU A 313 5.36 -26.83 12.24
CA LEU A 313 6.04 -28.06 12.64
C LEU A 313 7.12 -28.47 11.64
N SER A 314 6.83 -28.45 10.33
CA SER A 314 7.79 -28.80 9.29
C SER A 314 9.01 -27.88 9.31
N ARG A 315 8.81 -26.56 9.46
CA ARG A 315 9.92 -25.59 9.59
C ARG A 315 10.74 -25.80 10.86
N SER A 316 10.10 -26.16 11.97
CA SER A 316 10.77 -26.37 13.25
C SER A 316 11.64 -27.64 13.27
N TYR A 317 11.23 -28.69 12.56
CA TYR A 317 11.87 -30.01 12.61
C TYR A 317 12.60 -30.43 11.33
N VAL A 318 12.40 -29.72 10.22
CA VAL A 318 13.09 -29.93 8.94
C VAL A 318 13.78 -28.62 8.53
N PRO A 319 14.94 -28.29 9.14
CA PRO A 319 15.74 -27.16 8.68
C PRO A 319 16.18 -27.40 7.23
N ASN A 320 16.10 -26.37 6.39
CA ASN A 320 16.43 -26.39 4.95
C ASN A 320 15.42 -27.08 4.01
N LEU A 321 14.12 -27.03 4.28
CA LEU A 321 13.17 -27.07 3.16
C LEU A 321 13.49 -25.86 2.27
N GLU A 322 14.01 -26.10 1.06
CA GLU A 322 14.25 -25.05 0.05
C GLU A 322 13.04 -24.12 0.04
N SER A 323 13.22 -22.91 0.57
CA SER A 323 12.13 -21.95 0.63
C SER A 323 11.83 -21.58 -0.80
N ALA A 324 10.75 -22.14 -1.35
CA ALA A 324 10.26 -21.75 -2.65
C ALA A 324 10.17 -20.23 -2.68
N HIS A 325 10.68 -19.62 -3.75
CA HIS A 325 10.71 -18.18 -3.93
C HIS A 325 9.42 -17.52 -3.41
N TRP A 326 9.53 -16.49 -2.57
CA TRP A 326 8.42 -15.90 -1.80
C TRP A 326 7.16 -15.64 -2.62
N PHE A 327 7.33 -15.18 -3.87
CA PHE A 327 6.28 -15.01 -4.87
C PHE A 327 5.80 -16.34 -5.50
N TRP A 328 6.67 -17.11 -6.15
CA TRP A 328 6.29 -18.33 -6.90
C TRP A 328 5.79 -19.46 -6.01
N GLY A 329 6.23 -19.51 -4.75
CA GLY A 329 5.76 -20.45 -3.74
C GLY A 329 4.25 -20.35 -3.52
N GLN A 330 3.68 -19.14 -3.61
CA GLN A 330 2.24 -18.90 -3.39
C GLN A 330 1.37 -19.57 -4.45
N PHE A 331 1.88 -19.82 -5.66
CA PHE A 331 1.12 -20.48 -6.73
C PHE A 331 0.93 -21.98 -6.48
N LYS A 332 1.77 -22.61 -5.63
CA LYS A 332 1.67 -24.04 -5.33
C LYS A 332 0.37 -24.39 -4.61
N ASP A 333 -0.13 -23.48 -3.77
CA ASP A 333 -1.40 -23.62 -3.05
C ASP A 333 -2.60 -23.71 -4.01
N TYR A 334 -2.47 -23.16 -5.22
CA TYR A 334 -3.55 -23.06 -6.20
C TYR A 334 -3.42 -24.06 -7.36
N LYS A 335 -2.62 -25.13 -7.19
CA LYS A 335 -2.43 -26.16 -8.23
C LYS A 335 -3.74 -26.79 -8.71
N ARG A 336 -4.71 -26.98 -7.82
CA ARG A 336 -6.02 -27.54 -8.17
C ARG A 336 -6.78 -26.59 -9.11
N GLN A 337 -6.86 -25.31 -8.78
CA GLN A 337 -7.52 -24.29 -9.59
C GLN A 337 -6.81 -24.13 -10.94
N ILE A 338 -5.48 -24.15 -10.97
CA ILE A 338 -4.69 -24.15 -12.21
C ILE A 338 -5.03 -25.39 -13.05
N GLY A 339 -5.18 -26.57 -12.42
CA GLY A 339 -5.62 -27.79 -13.09
C GLY A 339 -7.03 -27.69 -13.67
N GLU A 340 -7.98 -27.13 -12.92
CA GLU A 340 -9.36 -26.88 -13.38
C GLU A 340 -9.39 -25.88 -14.55
N ILE A 341 -8.55 -24.83 -14.50
CA ILE A 341 -8.35 -23.86 -15.59
C ILE A 341 -7.77 -24.56 -16.84
N ALA A 342 -6.75 -25.40 -16.67
CA ALA A 342 -6.14 -26.15 -17.76
C ALA A 342 -7.13 -27.14 -18.39
N LEU A 343 -7.93 -27.83 -17.58
CA LEU A 343 -8.99 -28.73 -18.06
C LEU A 343 -10.08 -27.97 -18.81
N GLY A 344 -10.55 -26.83 -18.27
CA GLY A 344 -11.51 -25.97 -18.97
C GLY A 344 -10.98 -25.45 -20.31
N SER A 345 -9.68 -25.15 -20.37
CA SER A 345 -8.99 -24.75 -21.60
C SER A 345 -8.91 -25.90 -22.61
N LEU A 346 -8.62 -27.12 -22.16
CA LEU A 346 -8.63 -28.31 -23.00
C LEU A 346 -10.00 -28.49 -23.66
N VAL A 347 -11.08 -28.50 -22.86
CA VAL A 347 -12.44 -28.72 -23.35
C VAL A 347 -12.84 -27.59 -24.30
N ALA A 348 -12.54 -26.33 -23.98
CA ALA A 348 -12.82 -25.20 -24.86
C ALA A 348 -12.06 -25.30 -26.20
N ASN A 349 -10.79 -25.71 -26.18
CA ASN A 349 -9.98 -25.90 -27.39
C ASN A 349 -10.44 -27.11 -28.22
N MET A 350 -10.96 -28.17 -27.59
CA MET A 350 -11.59 -29.28 -28.31
C MET A 350 -12.90 -28.86 -28.98
N LEU A 351 -13.77 -28.10 -28.30
CA LEU A 351 -15.01 -27.58 -28.87
C LEU A 351 -14.76 -26.63 -30.04
N ALA A 352 -13.66 -25.88 -30.01
CA ALA A 352 -13.25 -25.00 -31.11
C ALA A 352 -13.01 -25.76 -32.43
N VAL A 353 -12.64 -27.04 -32.38
CA VAL A 353 -12.46 -27.89 -33.57
C VAL A 353 -13.77 -28.12 -34.32
N ALA A 354 -14.91 -28.03 -33.64
CA ALA A 354 -16.23 -28.23 -34.25
C ALA A 354 -16.48 -27.29 -35.44
N VAL A 355 -15.92 -26.07 -35.42
CA VAL A 355 -16.04 -25.11 -36.54
C VAL A 355 -15.27 -25.59 -37.78
N ALA A 356 -14.08 -26.16 -37.60
CA ALA A 356 -13.29 -26.72 -38.69
C ALA A 356 -13.98 -27.95 -39.30
N LEU A 357 -14.49 -28.86 -38.45
CA LEU A 357 -15.24 -30.04 -38.90
C LEU A 357 -16.56 -29.69 -39.56
N PHE A 358 -17.30 -28.71 -39.04
CA PHE A 358 -18.50 -28.17 -39.66
C PHE A 358 -18.20 -27.70 -41.08
N SER A 359 -17.15 -26.89 -41.24
CA SER A 359 -16.75 -26.42 -42.57
C SER A 359 -16.36 -27.58 -43.49
N LEU A 360 -15.53 -28.51 -43.03
CA LEU A 360 -15.13 -29.69 -43.82
C LEU A 360 -16.35 -30.46 -44.35
N GLN A 361 -17.31 -30.78 -43.48
CA GLN A 361 -18.50 -31.54 -43.85
C GLN A 361 -19.45 -30.75 -44.76
N VAL A 362 -19.56 -29.43 -44.58
CA VAL A 362 -20.41 -28.61 -45.44
C VAL A 362 -19.89 -28.60 -46.88
N TYR A 363 -18.59 -28.41 -47.07
CA TYR A 363 -18.00 -28.35 -48.40
C TYR A 363 -17.88 -29.71 -49.08
N ASP A 364 -17.58 -30.77 -48.33
CA ASP A 364 -17.36 -32.10 -48.92
C ASP A 364 -18.65 -32.90 -49.08
N ARG A 365 -19.66 -32.67 -48.23
CA ARG A 365 -20.85 -33.52 -48.18
C ARG A 365 -22.16 -32.77 -48.37
N VAL A 366 -22.33 -31.57 -47.81
CA VAL A 366 -23.60 -30.85 -47.88
C VAL A 366 -23.79 -30.17 -49.25
N ILE A 367 -22.78 -29.45 -49.73
CA ILE A 367 -22.87 -28.71 -51.00
C ILE A 367 -23.03 -29.69 -52.19
N PRO A 368 -22.23 -30.78 -52.32
CA PRO A 368 -22.37 -31.68 -53.45
C PRO A 368 -23.70 -32.44 -53.47
N HIS A 369 -24.23 -32.82 -52.31
CA HIS A 369 -25.49 -33.58 -52.20
C HIS A 369 -26.73 -32.72 -51.92
N GLN A 370 -26.59 -31.40 -51.85
CA GLN A 370 -27.67 -30.43 -51.57
C GLN A 370 -28.54 -30.79 -50.34
N SER A 371 -27.96 -31.43 -49.32
CA SER A 371 -28.69 -31.94 -48.15
C SER A 371 -28.98 -30.84 -47.12
N GLN A 372 -30.11 -30.14 -47.26
CA GLN A 372 -30.50 -29.06 -46.36
C GLN A 372 -30.68 -29.51 -44.90
N SER A 373 -31.17 -30.73 -44.67
CA SER A 373 -31.34 -31.29 -43.33
C SER A 373 -30.00 -31.48 -42.61
N THR A 374 -29.00 -32.04 -43.29
CA THR A 374 -27.66 -32.24 -42.75
C THR A 374 -26.98 -30.90 -42.43
N LEU A 375 -27.18 -29.88 -43.29
CA LEU A 375 -26.66 -28.52 -43.04
C LEU A 375 -27.13 -27.96 -41.70
N TRP A 376 -28.44 -27.97 -41.45
CA TRP A 376 -29.02 -27.39 -40.24
C TRP A 376 -28.65 -28.17 -38.98
N VAL A 377 -28.53 -29.49 -39.05
CA VAL A 377 -28.06 -30.32 -37.92
C VAL A 377 -26.60 -30.00 -37.58
N LEU A 378 -25.73 -29.94 -38.59
CA LEU A 378 -24.32 -29.58 -38.40
C LEU A 378 -24.18 -28.13 -37.89
N ALA A 379 -24.98 -27.20 -38.42
CA ALA A 379 -24.97 -25.81 -38.00
C ALA A 379 -25.44 -25.63 -36.56
N LEU A 380 -26.50 -26.35 -36.14
CA LEU A 380 -26.96 -26.37 -34.76
C LEU A 380 -25.89 -26.94 -33.83
N GLY A 381 -25.26 -28.06 -34.21
CA GLY A 381 -24.16 -28.66 -33.46
C GLY A 381 -22.96 -27.72 -33.29
N ALA A 382 -22.53 -27.07 -34.38
CA ALA A 382 -21.47 -26.07 -34.33
C ALA A 382 -21.85 -24.85 -33.48
N GLY A 383 -23.09 -24.38 -33.58
CA GLY A 383 -23.63 -23.30 -32.76
C GLY A 383 -23.60 -23.63 -31.26
N VAL A 384 -24.02 -24.84 -30.88
CA VAL A 384 -23.94 -25.34 -29.50
C VAL A 384 -22.48 -25.43 -29.03
N ALA A 385 -21.57 -25.93 -29.87
CA ALA A 385 -20.15 -26.02 -29.54
C ALA A 385 -19.53 -24.63 -29.30
N ILE A 386 -19.84 -23.63 -30.14
CA ILE A 386 -19.37 -22.24 -29.98
C ILE A 386 -19.94 -21.62 -28.70
N ALA A 387 -21.23 -21.84 -28.41
CA ALA A 387 -21.86 -21.35 -27.19
C ALA A 387 -21.21 -21.95 -25.94
N LEU A 388 -20.96 -23.25 -25.94
CA LEU A 388 -20.29 -23.95 -24.85
C LEU A 388 -18.82 -23.51 -24.69
N GLU A 389 -18.10 -23.33 -25.81
CA GLU A 389 -16.75 -22.75 -25.83
C GLU A 389 -16.75 -21.36 -25.14
N ALA A 390 -17.71 -20.50 -25.47
CA ALA A 390 -17.83 -19.18 -24.87
C ALA A 390 -18.12 -19.26 -23.35
N VAL A 391 -19.06 -20.10 -22.93
CA VAL A 391 -19.38 -20.31 -21.50
C VAL A 391 -18.16 -20.80 -20.73
N LEU A 392 -17.41 -21.77 -21.27
CA LEU A 392 -16.19 -22.28 -20.65
C LEU A 392 -15.10 -21.21 -20.55
N LYS A 393 -14.90 -20.39 -21.58
CA LYS A 393 -13.95 -19.27 -21.52
C LYS A 393 -14.34 -18.23 -20.48
N LEU A 394 -15.63 -17.91 -20.35
CA LEU A 394 -16.13 -17.01 -19.30
C LEU A 394 -15.94 -17.60 -17.90
N ALA A 395 -16.27 -18.88 -17.71
CA ALA A 395 -16.07 -19.58 -16.45
C ALA A 395 -14.59 -19.60 -16.05
N ARG A 396 -13.71 -19.93 -17.02
CA ARG A 396 -12.25 -19.90 -16.87
C ARG A 396 -11.78 -18.52 -16.42
N SER A 397 -12.18 -17.45 -17.11
CA SER A 397 -11.78 -16.08 -16.76
C SER A 397 -12.14 -15.74 -15.31
N ARG A 398 -13.34 -16.11 -14.85
CA ARG A 398 -13.77 -15.84 -13.46
C ARG A 398 -12.96 -16.64 -12.43
N LEU A 399 -12.65 -17.90 -12.71
CA LEU A 399 -11.81 -18.73 -11.84
C LEU A 399 -10.39 -18.16 -11.71
N MET A 400 -9.85 -17.65 -12.83
CA MET A 400 -8.54 -17.00 -12.88
C MET A 400 -8.53 -15.70 -12.08
N ASP A 401 -9.53 -14.83 -12.27
CA ASP A 401 -9.66 -13.57 -11.52
C ASP A 401 -9.78 -13.82 -10.01
N GLY A 402 -10.58 -14.82 -9.60
CA GLY A 402 -10.77 -15.18 -8.20
C GLY A 402 -9.49 -15.68 -7.53
N SER A 403 -8.76 -16.59 -8.19
CA SER A 403 -7.49 -17.12 -7.69
C SER A 403 -6.40 -16.04 -7.67
N GLY A 404 -6.37 -15.19 -8.71
CA GLY A 404 -5.43 -14.09 -8.84
C GLY A 404 -5.53 -13.08 -7.70
N ARG A 405 -6.75 -12.68 -7.30
CA ARG A 405 -6.98 -11.78 -6.17
C ARG A 405 -6.49 -12.35 -4.84
N GLN A 406 -6.71 -13.65 -4.60
CA GLN A 406 -6.26 -14.26 -3.34
C GLN A 406 -4.74 -14.35 -3.26
N ILE A 407 -4.07 -14.68 -4.37
CA ILE A 407 -2.60 -14.65 -4.46
C ILE A 407 -2.10 -13.22 -4.22
N GLU A 408 -2.72 -12.23 -4.85
CA GLU A 408 -2.37 -10.82 -4.68
C GLU A 408 -2.44 -10.38 -3.22
N THR A 409 -3.56 -10.61 -2.53
CA THR A 409 -3.71 -10.20 -1.13
C THR A 409 -2.70 -10.89 -0.21
N LYS A 410 -2.44 -12.19 -0.41
CA LYS A 410 -1.41 -12.92 0.34
C LYS A 410 -0.02 -12.33 0.12
N VAL A 411 0.34 -12.08 -1.13
CA VAL A 411 1.66 -11.53 -1.49
C VAL A 411 1.83 -10.11 -0.97
N GLN A 412 0.81 -9.26 -1.07
CA GLN A 412 0.85 -7.90 -0.54
C GLN A 412 0.99 -7.87 0.99
N SER A 413 0.27 -8.76 1.70
CA SER A 413 0.43 -8.93 3.15
C SER A 413 1.85 -9.36 3.48
N LEU A 414 2.38 -10.38 2.80
CA LEU A 414 3.75 -10.86 3.02
C LEU A 414 4.79 -9.75 2.82
N LEU A 415 4.67 -8.97 1.74
CA LEU A 415 5.57 -7.84 1.49
C LEU A 415 5.46 -6.76 2.56
N MET A 416 4.25 -6.47 3.06
CA MET A 416 4.06 -5.53 4.16
C MET A 416 4.72 -6.06 5.45
N ASP A 417 4.52 -7.33 5.78
CA ASP A 417 5.15 -7.97 6.94
C ASP A 417 6.68 -7.91 6.83
N ARG A 418 7.24 -8.11 5.62
CA ARG A 418 8.68 -7.99 5.36
C ARG A 418 9.21 -6.56 5.48
N ILE A 419 8.41 -5.54 5.13
CA ILE A 419 8.77 -4.13 5.32
C ILE A 419 8.80 -3.79 6.80
N LEU A 420 7.77 -4.22 7.56
CA LEU A 420 7.65 -3.93 8.99
C LEU A 420 8.67 -4.69 9.83
N GLY A 421 9.03 -5.92 9.43
CA GLY A 421 10.05 -6.75 10.08
C GLY A 421 11.48 -6.48 9.63
N MET A 422 11.68 -5.63 8.61
CA MET A 422 13.01 -5.30 8.07
C MET A 422 13.86 -4.58 9.11
N ARG A 423 15.11 -5.01 9.25
CA ARG A 423 16.10 -4.31 10.06
C ARG A 423 16.36 -2.90 9.53
N SER A 424 16.38 -1.92 10.43
CA SER A 424 16.51 -0.50 10.05
C SER A 424 17.90 -0.11 9.56
N ASP A 425 18.95 -0.87 9.90
CA ASP A 425 20.32 -0.67 9.42
C ASP A 425 20.58 -1.30 8.04
N ALA A 426 19.88 -2.40 7.70
CA ALA A 426 20.13 -3.17 6.49
C ALA A 426 19.11 -2.88 5.36
N ARG A 427 18.64 -1.63 5.28
CA ARG A 427 17.65 -1.25 4.26
C ARG A 427 18.29 -1.27 2.87
N PRO A 428 17.69 -1.95 1.87
CA PRO A 428 18.29 -2.12 0.55
C PRO A 428 18.28 -0.84 -0.29
N THR A 429 17.31 0.05 -0.03
CA THR A 429 17.10 1.29 -0.79
C THR A 429 16.54 2.40 0.12
N THR A 430 16.47 3.63 -0.40
CA THR A 430 15.83 4.75 0.29
C THR A 430 14.34 4.49 0.53
N SER A 431 13.72 5.17 1.51
CA SER A 431 12.28 5.03 1.79
C SER A 431 11.41 5.26 0.55
N SER A 432 11.80 6.22 -0.29
CA SER A 432 11.14 6.50 -1.57
C SER A 432 11.35 5.40 -2.63
N GLY A 433 12.48 4.69 -2.58
CA GLY A 433 12.75 3.52 -3.42
C GLY A 433 11.87 2.33 -3.03
N LEU A 434 11.77 2.03 -1.72
CA LEU A 434 10.86 1.02 -1.18
C LEU A 434 9.40 1.32 -1.57
N PHE A 435 8.98 2.58 -1.47
CA PHE A 435 7.66 3.03 -1.91
C PHE A 435 7.43 2.79 -3.42
N SER A 436 8.40 3.13 -4.27
CA SER A 436 8.29 2.89 -5.72
C SER A 436 8.17 1.40 -6.03
N ALA A 437 9.01 0.56 -5.40
CA ALA A 437 8.97 -0.89 -5.59
C ALA A 437 7.61 -1.48 -5.18
N MET A 438 7.06 -1.06 -4.03
CA MET A 438 5.72 -1.48 -3.59
C MET A 438 4.61 -1.02 -4.55
N ARG A 439 4.72 0.19 -5.11
CA ARG A 439 3.76 0.65 -6.13
C ARG A 439 3.88 -0.14 -7.43
N GLU A 440 5.10 -0.51 -7.83
CA GLU A 440 5.40 -1.28 -9.03
C GLU A 440 4.87 -2.72 -8.96
N PHE A 441 4.58 -3.26 -7.77
CA PHE A 441 3.88 -4.54 -7.58
C PHE A 441 2.56 -4.62 -8.35
N GLY A 442 1.86 -3.50 -8.54
CA GLY A 442 0.63 -3.45 -9.35
C GLY A 442 0.83 -3.97 -10.79
N SER A 443 2.03 -3.82 -11.36
CA SER A 443 2.37 -4.33 -12.69
C SER A 443 2.64 -5.85 -12.71
N VAL A 444 3.20 -6.38 -11.61
CA VAL A 444 3.39 -7.82 -11.41
C VAL A 444 2.03 -8.49 -11.30
N ARG A 445 1.13 -7.90 -10.50
CA ARG A 445 -0.27 -8.34 -10.36
C ARG A 445 -0.95 -8.51 -11.72
N GLU A 446 -0.98 -7.46 -12.55
CA GLU A 446 -1.72 -7.47 -13.83
C GLU A 446 -1.24 -8.58 -14.79
N PHE A 447 0.04 -8.94 -14.74
CA PHE A 447 0.56 -10.01 -15.58
C PHE A 447 -0.01 -11.39 -15.21
N PHE A 448 -0.22 -11.68 -13.91
CA PHE A 448 -0.65 -13.00 -13.45
C PHE A 448 -2.16 -13.12 -13.21
N THR A 449 -2.90 -12.03 -13.01
CA THR A 449 -4.29 -12.12 -12.56
C THR A 449 -5.35 -12.41 -13.64
N SER A 450 -5.11 -12.25 -14.95
CA SER A 450 -6.19 -12.58 -15.93
C SER A 450 -5.79 -13.14 -17.30
N THR A 451 -4.77 -12.61 -17.99
CA THR A 451 -4.51 -12.99 -19.40
C THR A 451 -3.34 -13.95 -19.59
N THR A 452 -2.22 -13.77 -18.89
CA THR A 452 -1.00 -14.54 -19.21
C THR A 452 -1.09 -16.00 -18.78
N ILE A 453 -1.68 -16.29 -17.61
CA ILE A 453 -1.89 -17.68 -17.18
C ILE A 453 -2.79 -18.40 -18.21
N GLY A 454 -3.74 -17.69 -18.83
CA GLY A 454 -4.63 -18.26 -19.85
C GLY A 454 -3.87 -18.60 -21.11
N THR A 455 -3.05 -17.67 -21.61
CA THR A 455 -2.18 -17.91 -22.77
C THR A 455 -1.21 -19.06 -22.49
N VAL A 456 -0.59 -19.13 -21.31
CA VAL A 456 0.32 -20.22 -20.93
C VAL A 456 -0.41 -21.56 -20.82
N ALA A 457 -1.61 -21.57 -20.24
CA ALA A 457 -2.45 -22.75 -20.18
C ALA A 457 -2.89 -23.22 -21.58
N ASP A 458 -2.97 -22.33 -22.56
CA ASP A 458 -3.33 -22.66 -23.94
C ASP A 458 -2.15 -23.27 -24.76
N ILE A 459 -0.88 -23.08 -24.33
CA ILE A 459 0.32 -23.54 -25.06
C ILE A 459 0.35 -25.06 -25.29
N PRO A 460 0.09 -25.94 -24.29
CA PRO A 460 0.11 -27.39 -24.52
C PRO A 460 -0.86 -27.86 -25.61
N PHE A 461 -1.96 -27.14 -25.83
CA PHE A 461 -2.94 -27.52 -26.85
C PHE A 461 -2.51 -27.16 -28.28
N ILE A 462 -1.44 -26.38 -28.45
CA ILE A 462 -0.82 -26.18 -29.77
C ILE A 462 -0.38 -27.54 -30.34
N PHE A 463 0.17 -28.43 -29.50
CA PHE A 463 0.55 -29.79 -29.93
C PHE A 463 -0.66 -30.63 -30.33
N LEU A 464 -1.80 -30.47 -29.63
CA LEU A 464 -3.06 -31.13 -30.01
C LEU A 464 -3.53 -30.64 -31.39
N PHE A 465 -3.46 -29.33 -31.66
CA PHE A 465 -3.81 -28.80 -32.97
C PHE A 465 -2.83 -29.23 -34.08
N PHE A 466 -1.53 -29.29 -33.80
CA PHE A 466 -0.57 -29.88 -34.74
C PHE A 466 -0.88 -31.34 -35.05
N ALA A 467 -1.19 -32.16 -34.04
CA ALA A 467 -1.58 -33.55 -34.24
C ALA A 467 -2.86 -33.66 -35.08
N LEU A 468 -3.85 -32.79 -34.84
CA LEU A 468 -5.08 -32.75 -35.61
C LEU A 468 -4.84 -32.34 -37.07
N VAL A 469 -4.00 -31.33 -37.31
CA VAL A 469 -3.62 -30.91 -38.67
C VAL A 469 -2.82 -31.99 -39.37
N ALA A 470 -1.91 -32.69 -38.68
CA ALA A 470 -1.18 -33.83 -39.24
C ALA A 470 -2.14 -34.96 -39.66
N SER A 471 -3.19 -35.21 -38.88
CA SER A 471 -4.20 -36.23 -39.19
C SER A 471 -5.10 -35.86 -40.37
N ILE A 472 -5.41 -34.57 -40.58
CA ILE A 472 -6.35 -34.10 -41.61
C ILE A 472 -5.62 -33.72 -42.90
N ALA A 473 -4.46 -33.09 -42.79
CA ALA A 473 -3.74 -32.42 -43.88
C ALA A 473 -2.27 -32.85 -43.99
N GLY A 474 -1.90 -34.00 -43.41
CA GLY A 474 -0.62 -34.68 -43.61
C GLY A 474 0.60 -33.74 -43.53
N PRO A 475 1.38 -33.58 -44.63
CA PRO A 475 2.61 -32.77 -44.64
C PRO A 475 2.43 -31.28 -44.31
N VAL A 476 1.22 -30.73 -44.43
CA VAL A 476 0.98 -29.29 -44.17
C VAL A 476 1.31 -28.90 -42.73
N VAL A 477 1.30 -29.85 -41.79
CA VAL A 477 1.71 -29.60 -40.39
C VAL A 477 3.13 -29.05 -40.26
N PHE A 478 4.08 -29.47 -41.13
CA PHE A 478 5.46 -28.99 -41.07
C PHE A 478 5.57 -27.50 -41.42
N LEU A 479 4.71 -27.00 -42.32
CA LEU A 479 4.59 -25.59 -42.64
C LEU A 479 4.12 -24.78 -41.41
N LEU A 480 3.14 -25.31 -40.67
CA LEU A 480 2.65 -24.68 -39.45
C LEU A 480 3.71 -24.66 -38.34
N MET A 481 4.46 -25.76 -38.18
CA MET A 481 5.60 -25.81 -37.25
C MET A 481 6.69 -24.80 -37.62
N ALA A 482 7.02 -24.68 -38.91
CA ALA A 482 7.97 -23.68 -39.38
C ALA A 482 7.47 -22.25 -39.12
N GLY A 483 6.19 -21.97 -39.37
CA GLY A 483 5.54 -20.70 -39.03
C GLY A 483 5.60 -20.38 -37.53
N ALA A 484 5.31 -21.37 -36.68
CA ALA A 484 5.41 -21.24 -35.23
C ALA A 484 6.84 -20.92 -34.75
N VAL A 485 7.85 -21.60 -35.30
CA VAL A 485 9.26 -21.30 -34.98
C VAL A 485 9.64 -19.89 -35.42
N LEU A 486 9.29 -19.50 -36.66
CA LEU A 486 9.60 -18.18 -37.23
C LEU A 486 8.97 -17.03 -36.43
N MET A 487 7.84 -17.30 -35.77
CA MET A 487 7.14 -16.34 -34.93
C MET A 487 7.85 -16.05 -33.59
N ILE A 488 8.44 -17.07 -32.96
CA ILE A 488 9.04 -16.97 -31.62
C ILE A 488 10.47 -16.42 -31.69
N VAL A 489 11.23 -16.78 -32.72
CA VAL A 489 12.68 -16.50 -32.84
C VAL A 489 13.03 -15.02 -32.63
N PRO A 490 12.35 -14.02 -33.24
CA PRO A 490 12.69 -12.61 -33.02
C PRO A 490 12.47 -12.16 -31.58
N GLY A 491 11.49 -12.74 -30.88
CA GLY A 491 11.21 -12.44 -29.48
C GLY A 491 12.38 -12.80 -28.57
N TYR A 492 12.99 -13.95 -28.81
CA TYR A 492 14.18 -14.40 -28.09
C TYR A 492 15.38 -13.46 -28.29
N PHE A 493 15.69 -13.09 -29.54
CA PHE A 493 16.82 -12.20 -29.85
C PHE A 493 16.65 -10.78 -29.30
N PHE A 494 15.43 -10.22 -29.39
CA PHE A 494 15.17 -8.86 -28.92
C PHE A 494 14.94 -8.74 -27.41
N GLN A 495 14.87 -9.86 -26.68
CA GLN A 495 14.63 -9.86 -25.23
C GLN A 495 15.65 -9.03 -24.44
N LYS A 496 16.95 -9.14 -24.74
CA LYS A 496 18.00 -8.37 -24.04
C LYS A 496 17.82 -6.85 -24.24
N ARG A 497 17.50 -6.44 -25.47
CA ARG A 497 17.22 -5.04 -25.80
C ARG A 497 15.95 -4.54 -25.11
N MET A 498 14.91 -5.37 -25.08
CA MET A 498 13.67 -5.07 -24.35
C MET A 498 13.94 -4.83 -22.86
N MET A 499 14.71 -5.72 -22.21
CA MET A 499 15.09 -5.56 -20.80
C MET A 499 15.88 -4.27 -20.54
N LYS A 500 16.82 -3.91 -21.42
CA LYS A 500 17.56 -2.65 -21.30
C LYS A 500 16.64 -1.43 -21.36
N LEU A 501 15.73 -1.39 -22.35
CA LEU A 501 14.77 -0.29 -22.52
C LEU A 501 13.79 -0.20 -21.33
N THR A 502 13.31 -1.34 -20.82
CA THR A 502 12.49 -1.40 -19.61
C THR A 502 13.23 -0.80 -18.42
N LYS A 503 14.50 -1.18 -18.18
CA LYS A 503 15.30 -0.68 -17.06
C LYS A 503 15.54 0.84 -17.15
N GLU A 504 15.84 1.35 -18.35
CA GLU A 504 15.99 2.80 -18.59
C GLU A 504 14.68 3.55 -18.33
N THR A 505 13.55 3.02 -18.80
CA THR A 505 12.22 3.64 -18.63
C THR A 505 11.78 3.63 -17.16
N GLN A 506 11.86 2.48 -16.49
CA GLN A 506 11.49 2.34 -15.08
C GLN A 506 12.43 3.12 -14.16
N GLY A 507 13.74 3.09 -14.41
CA GLY A 507 14.72 3.86 -13.64
C GLY A 507 14.46 5.37 -13.70
N ALA A 508 14.19 5.91 -14.90
CA ALA A 508 13.80 7.32 -15.07
C ALA A 508 12.47 7.64 -14.37
N SER A 509 11.47 6.75 -14.47
CA SER A 509 10.17 6.92 -13.81
C SER A 509 10.27 6.88 -12.27
N ALA A 510 11.11 5.99 -11.73
CA ALA A 510 11.38 5.90 -10.30
C ALA A 510 12.11 7.16 -9.80
N GLN A 511 13.09 7.67 -10.54
CA GLN A 511 13.76 8.93 -10.21
C GLN A 511 12.83 10.14 -10.33
N ALA A 512 11.95 10.18 -11.33
CA ALA A 512 10.92 11.22 -11.43
C ALA A 512 9.96 11.17 -10.24
N SER A 513 9.53 9.97 -9.83
CA SER A 513 8.67 9.79 -8.65
C SER A 513 9.37 10.26 -7.36
N ARG A 514 10.68 10.02 -7.23
CA ARG A 514 11.51 10.55 -6.13
C ARG A 514 11.59 12.07 -6.15
N LEU A 515 11.84 12.66 -7.31
CA LEU A 515 11.89 14.12 -7.48
C LEU A 515 10.53 14.77 -7.18
N LEU A 516 9.43 14.15 -7.58
CA LEU A 516 8.08 14.62 -7.25
C LEU A 516 7.86 14.60 -5.74
N HIS A 517 8.27 13.52 -5.06
CA HIS A 517 8.19 13.44 -3.61
C HIS A 517 9.01 14.56 -2.94
N GLU A 518 10.26 14.76 -3.35
CA GLU A 518 11.09 15.87 -2.87
C GLU A 518 10.42 17.23 -3.12
N ALA A 519 9.87 17.45 -4.33
CA ALA A 519 9.22 18.70 -4.69
C ALA A 519 7.94 19.00 -3.89
N VAL A 520 7.19 17.96 -3.49
CA VAL A 520 5.98 18.12 -2.68
C VAL A 520 6.32 18.40 -1.23
N PHE A 521 7.27 17.66 -0.64
CA PHE A 521 7.62 17.80 0.77
C PHE A 521 8.52 19.01 1.06
N GLU A 522 9.34 19.44 0.10
CA GLU A 522 10.29 20.56 0.24
C GLU A 522 9.87 21.79 -0.61
N LEU A 523 8.56 21.97 -0.84
CA LEU A 523 8.05 23.02 -1.72
C LEU A 523 8.48 24.42 -1.24
N ASP A 524 8.40 24.69 0.06
CA ASP A 524 8.79 25.98 0.64
C ASP A 524 10.28 26.28 0.44
N THR A 525 11.13 25.24 0.57
CA THR A 525 12.57 25.33 0.27
C THR A 525 12.79 25.68 -1.20
N ILE A 526 12.05 25.02 -2.11
CA ILE A 526 12.14 25.32 -3.55
C ILE A 526 11.72 26.76 -3.84
N LYS A 527 10.62 27.23 -3.24
CA LYS A 527 10.13 28.60 -3.42
C LYS A 527 11.08 29.66 -2.86
N SER A 528 11.57 29.47 -1.65
CA SER A 528 12.48 30.40 -0.99
C SER A 528 13.84 30.49 -1.68
N GLN A 529 14.34 29.37 -2.19
CA GLN A 529 15.61 29.30 -2.93
C GLN A 529 15.48 29.55 -4.44
N ARG A 530 14.26 29.84 -4.93
CA ARG A 530 13.96 30.06 -6.35
C ARG A 530 14.41 28.90 -7.24
N GLY A 531 14.28 27.68 -6.72
CA GLY A 531 14.76 26.43 -7.32
C GLY A 531 13.83 25.81 -8.37
N GLU A 532 12.70 26.45 -8.69
CA GLU A 532 11.66 25.87 -9.57
C GLU A 532 12.21 25.47 -10.94
N ASP A 533 13.06 26.31 -11.55
CA ASP A 533 13.64 26.04 -12.86
C ASP A 533 14.54 24.81 -12.87
N ARG A 534 15.29 24.57 -11.78
CA ARG A 534 16.12 23.36 -11.62
C ARG A 534 15.23 22.13 -11.54
N ILE A 535 14.21 22.16 -10.68
CA ILE A 535 13.29 21.02 -10.49
C ILE A 535 12.56 20.71 -11.80
N LYS A 536 12.04 21.74 -12.47
CA LYS A 536 11.37 21.60 -13.76
C LYS A 536 12.29 21.04 -14.84
N ARG A 537 13.53 21.53 -14.94
CA ARG A 537 14.52 21.00 -15.90
C ARG A 537 14.80 19.52 -15.68
N VAL A 538 15.08 19.11 -14.43
CA VAL A 538 15.36 17.70 -14.12
C VAL A 538 14.10 16.84 -14.35
N TRP A 539 12.92 17.34 -14.00
CA TRP A 539 11.64 16.68 -14.29
C TRP A 539 11.43 16.47 -15.80
N ASP A 540 11.68 17.49 -16.61
CA ASP A 540 11.56 17.43 -18.06
C ASP A 540 12.61 16.47 -18.68
N GLU A 541 13.85 16.48 -18.19
CA GLU A 541 14.91 15.54 -18.61
C GLU A 541 14.52 14.08 -18.33
N LEU A 542 14.04 13.80 -17.10
CA LEU A 542 13.60 12.46 -16.69
C LEU A 542 12.38 11.99 -17.48
N ASN A 543 11.40 12.86 -17.70
CA ASN A 543 10.21 12.55 -18.47
C ASN A 543 10.51 12.38 -19.96
N LEU A 544 11.42 13.17 -20.52
CA LEU A 544 11.87 13.01 -21.90
C LEU A 544 12.57 11.65 -22.06
N LEU A 545 13.48 11.30 -21.16
CA LEU A 545 14.16 10.00 -21.18
C LEU A 545 13.15 8.85 -21.08
N SER A 546 12.26 8.90 -20.09
CA SER A 546 11.21 7.90 -19.91
C SER A 546 10.30 7.79 -21.14
N SER A 547 9.84 8.92 -21.70
CA SER A 547 8.96 8.94 -22.87
C SER A 547 9.62 8.40 -24.13
N VAL A 548 10.87 8.80 -24.41
CA VAL A 548 11.62 8.33 -25.58
C VAL A 548 11.90 6.83 -25.47
N LYS A 549 12.38 6.37 -24.31
CA LYS A 549 12.68 4.94 -24.08
C LYS A 549 11.44 4.08 -24.04
N SER A 550 10.36 4.56 -23.45
CA SER A 550 9.05 3.92 -23.50
C SER A 550 8.50 3.85 -24.93
N SER A 551 8.75 4.87 -25.76
CA SER A 551 8.38 4.86 -27.18
C SER A 551 9.20 3.85 -27.97
N GLU A 552 10.52 3.76 -27.77
CA GLU A 552 11.38 2.72 -28.35
C GLU A 552 10.92 1.32 -27.93
N GLN A 553 10.55 1.15 -26.65
CA GLN A 553 10.01 -0.09 -26.12
C GLN A 553 8.70 -0.48 -26.79
N ARG A 554 7.74 0.45 -26.92
CA ARG A 554 6.46 0.23 -27.63
C ARG A 554 6.66 -0.09 -29.10
N LYS A 555 7.58 0.59 -29.79
CA LYS A 555 7.92 0.30 -31.19
C LYS A 555 8.44 -1.12 -31.35
N LEU A 556 9.34 -1.56 -30.46
CA LEU A 556 9.85 -2.92 -30.48
C LEU A 556 8.75 -3.95 -30.19
N ALA A 557 7.92 -3.72 -29.17
CA ALA A 557 6.78 -4.59 -28.86
C ALA A 557 5.75 -4.67 -30.01
N GLY A 558 5.49 -3.53 -30.66
CA GLY A 558 4.64 -3.44 -31.85
C GLY A 558 5.24 -4.22 -33.03
N LEU A 559 6.55 -4.09 -33.28
CA LEU A 559 7.25 -4.85 -34.32
C LEU A 559 7.12 -6.36 -34.08
N LEU A 560 7.33 -6.85 -32.85
CA LEU A 560 7.15 -8.27 -32.52
C LEU A 560 5.72 -8.74 -32.77
N THR A 561 4.72 -7.91 -32.44
CA THR A 561 3.31 -8.24 -32.62
C THR A 561 2.92 -8.27 -34.09
N PHE A 562 3.33 -7.27 -34.88
CA PHE A 562 3.08 -7.22 -36.32
C PHE A 562 3.84 -8.31 -37.07
N TRP A 563 5.07 -8.64 -36.66
CA TRP A 563 5.81 -9.78 -37.19
C TRP A 563 5.04 -11.09 -36.96
N ALA A 564 4.59 -11.31 -35.73
CA ALA A 564 3.77 -12.46 -35.38
C ALA A 564 2.50 -12.56 -36.24
N GLN A 565 1.77 -11.45 -36.41
CA GLN A 565 0.57 -11.40 -37.26
C GLN A 565 0.89 -11.64 -38.74
N ALA A 566 1.98 -11.07 -39.26
CA ALA A 566 2.41 -11.27 -40.64
C ALA A 566 2.78 -12.73 -40.91
N VAL A 567 3.55 -13.36 -40.01
CA VAL A 567 3.89 -14.79 -40.10
C VAL A 567 2.63 -15.65 -40.03
N GLN A 568 1.67 -15.31 -39.15
CA GLN A 568 0.39 -16.01 -39.07
C GLN A 568 -0.40 -15.93 -40.40
N GLN A 569 -0.52 -14.74 -41.00
CA GLN A 569 -1.20 -14.57 -42.28
C GLN A 569 -0.47 -15.26 -43.44
N LEU A 570 0.86 -15.15 -43.50
CA LEU A 570 1.66 -15.80 -44.53
C LEU A 570 1.57 -17.33 -44.42
N THR A 571 1.61 -17.87 -43.20
CA THR A 571 1.44 -19.32 -42.96
C THR A 571 0.05 -19.78 -43.38
N TYR A 572 -1.00 -18.99 -43.11
CA TYR A 572 -2.35 -19.28 -43.59
C TYR A 572 -2.41 -19.33 -45.13
N VAL A 573 -1.88 -18.31 -45.82
CA VAL A 573 -1.85 -18.28 -47.29
C VAL A 573 -1.05 -19.47 -47.85
N ALA A 574 0.13 -19.73 -47.29
CA ALA A 574 0.96 -20.85 -47.70
C ALA A 574 0.28 -22.20 -47.46
N ALA A 575 -0.47 -22.37 -46.36
CA ALA A 575 -1.23 -23.58 -46.08
C ALA A 575 -2.36 -23.79 -47.10
N VAL A 576 -3.05 -22.71 -47.50
CA VAL A 576 -4.08 -22.77 -48.54
C VAL A 576 -3.48 -23.11 -49.91
N VAL A 577 -2.35 -22.49 -50.29
CA VAL A 577 -1.64 -22.79 -51.54
C VAL A 577 -1.15 -24.24 -51.56
N ALA A 578 -0.48 -24.71 -50.51
CA ALA A 578 -0.03 -26.10 -50.40
C ALA A 578 -1.22 -27.07 -50.45
N GLY A 579 -2.29 -26.76 -49.71
CA GLY A 579 -3.54 -27.54 -49.74
C GLY A 579 -4.16 -27.61 -51.14
N THR A 580 -4.09 -26.52 -51.92
CA THR A 580 -4.62 -26.48 -53.30
C THR A 580 -3.85 -27.40 -54.24
N TYR A 581 -2.52 -27.42 -54.17
CA TYR A 581 -1.71 -28.37 -54.95
C TYR A 581 -1.97 -29.83 -54.54
N LEU A 582 -2.22 -30.10 -53.25
CA LEU A 582 -2.60 -31.43 -52.77
C LEU A 582 -4.02 -31.84 -53.20
N VAL A 583 -4.94 -30.88 -53.39
CA VAL A 583 -6.24 -31.13 -54.05
C VAL A 583 -6.04 -31.47 -55.53
N PHE A 584 -5.15 -30.76 -56.24
CA PHE A 584 -4.83 -31.09 -57.65
C PHE A 584 -4.21 -32.48 -57.80
N ALA A 585 -3.46 -32.94 -56.80
CA ALA A 585 -2.93 -34.29 -56.73
C ALA A 585 -4.00 -35.36 -56.38
N GLY A 586 -5.23 -34.96 -56.06
CA GLY A 586 -6.31 -35.84 -55.67
C GLY A 586 -6.21 -36.37 -54.23
N GLU A 587 -5.27 -35.87 -53.43
CA GLU A 587 -5.07 -36.30 -52.05
C GLU A 587 -6.05 -35.61 -51.09
N PHE A 588 -6.39 -34.34 -51.35
CA PHE A 588 -7.26 -33.52 -50.48
C PHE A 588 -8.58 -33.14 -51.15
N THR A 589 -9.55 -32.77 -50.31
CA THR A 589 -10.81 -32.16 -50.71
C THR A 589 -10.81 -30.64 -50.50
N VAL A 590 -11.78 -29.94 -51.09
CA VAL A 590 -11.96 -28.49 -50.87
C VAL A 590 -12.27 -28.20 -49.40
N GLY A 591 -13.07 -29.04 -48.72
CA GLY A 591 -13.34 -28.93 -47.29
C GLY A 591 -12.09 -29.09 -46.43
N THR A 592 -11.14 -29.93 -46.84
CA THR A 592 -9.84 -30.11 -46.16
C THR A 592 -9.01 -28.81 -46.18
N ILE A 593 -8.99 -28.07 -47.28
CA ILE A 593 -8.29 -26.76 -47.36
C ILE A 593 -8.86 -25.78 -46.32
N ILE A 594 -10.19 -25.65 -46.27
CA ILE A 594 -10.84 -24.67 -45.41
C ILE A 594 -10.67 -25.04 -43.93
N ALA A 595 -10.85 -26.32 -43.59
CA ALA A 595 -10.62 -26.83 -42.24
C ALA A 595 -9.17 -26.60 -41.79
N THR A 596 -8.19 -26.87 -42.66
CA THR A 596 -6.77 -26.62 -42.39
C THR A 596 -6.48 -25.14 -42.19
N GLY A 597 -7.12 -24.24 -42.94
CA GLY A 597 -7.01 -22.80 -42.74
C GLY A 597 -7.55 -22.32 -41.38
N ILE A 598 -8.71 -22.84 -40.95
CA ILE A 598 -9.30 -22.54 -39.63
C ILE A 598 -8.38 -23.05 -38.51
N LEU A 599 -7.90 -24.29 -38.62
CA LEU A 599 -7.00 -24.90 -37.65
C LEU A 599 -5.66 -24.18 -37.57
N THR A 600 -5.09 -23.74 -38.71
CA THR A 600 -3.86 -22.93 -38.77
C THR A 600 -4.01 -21.65 -37.95
N SER A 601 -5.12 -20.93 -38.15
CA SER A 601 -5.40 -19.68 -37.42
C SER A 601 -5.57 -19.91 -35.92
N ARG A 602 -6.25 -20.98 -35.52
CA ARG A 602 -6.42 -21.37 -34.11
C ARG A 602 -5.11 -21.80 -33.45
N THR A 603 -4.25 -22.50 -34.17
CA THR A 603 -2.96 -23.00 -33.66
C THR A 603 -1.96 -21.86 -33.42
N LEU A 604 -1.90 -20.91 -34.35
CA LEU A 604 -0.92 -19.81 -34.29
C LEU A 604 -1.38 -18.63 -33.41
N ALA A 605 -2.69 -18.50 -33.13
CA ALA A 605 -3.19 -17.37 -32.34
C ALA A 605 -2.62 -17.28 -30.91
N PRO A 606 -2.51 -18.37 -30.11
CA PRO A 606 -1.84 -18.33 -28.81
C PRO A 606 -0.36 -17.94 -28.90
N LEU A 607 0.33 -18.37 -29.97
CA LEU A 607 1.73 -17.99 -30.21
C LEU A 607 1.88 -16.50 -30.54
N ALA A 608 0.91 -15.90 -31.26
CA ALA A 608 0.88 -14.45 -31.49
C ALA A 608 0.75 -13.67 -30.17
N GLN A 609 -0.11 -14.16 -29.27
CA GLN A 609 -0.27 -13.57 -27.95
C GLN A 609 1.00 -13.74 -27.09
N LEU A 610 1.69 -14.88 -27.22
CA LEU A 610 2.93 -15.16 -26.50
C LEU A 610 4.00 -14.10 -26.80
N SER A 611 4.17 -13.69 -28.06
CA SER A 611 5.11 -12.62 -28.43
C SER A 611 4.82 -11.29 -27.70
N GLY A 612 3.54 -10.93 -27.53
CA GLY A 612 3.15 -9.76 -26.73
C GLY A 612 3.36 -9.94 -25.23
N THR A 613 3.16 -11.16 -24.69
CA THR A 613 3.42 -11.45 -23.27
C THR A 613 4.92 -11.43 -22.94
N LEU A 614 5.80 -11.88 -23.85
CA LEU A 614 7.26 -11.80 -23.67
C LEU A 614 7.75 -10.36 -23.50
N ALA A 615 7.13 -9.40 -24.20
CA ALA A 615 7.43 -7.98 -24.01
C ALA A 615 6.98 -7.45 -22.63
N ARG A 616 5.87 -7.97 -22.09
CA ARG A 616 5.41 -7.64 -20.73
C ARG A 616 6.27 -8.30 -19.64
N TRP A 617 6.81 -9.48 -19.92
CA TRP A 617 7.66 -10.23 -18.98
C TRP A 617 8.90 -9.45 -18.53
N SER A 618 9.51 -8.62 -19.39
CA SER A 618 10.66 -7.80 -18.97
C SER A 618 10.30 -6.78 -17.88
N ASN A 619 9.09 -6.19 -17.97
CA ASN A 619 8.58 -5.26 -16.96
C ASN A 619 8.34 -5.97 -15.63
N VAL A 620 7.71 -7.15 -15.68
CA VAL A 620 7.44 -7.99 -14.51
C VAL A 620 8.73 -8.45 -13.85
N LYS A 621 9.70 -8.93 -14.63
CA LYS A 621 11.00 -9.36 -14.11
C LYS A 621 11.75 -8.22 -13.41
N THR A 622 11.72 -7.02 -13.96
CA THR A 622 12.40 -5.87 -13.35
C THR A 622 11.69 -5.42 -12.07
N ALA A 623 10.36 -5.43 -12.05
CA ALA A 623 9.58 -5.15 -10.84
C ALA A 623 9.78 -6.23 -9.76
N LEU A 624 9.80 -7.52 -10.14
CA LEU A 624 10.10 -8.63 -9.22
C LEU A 624 11.49 -8.47 -8.60
N ASN A 625 12.52 -8.15 -9.38
CA ASN A 625 13.86 -7.89 -8.83
C ASN A 625 13.87 -6.75 -7.81
N GLY A 626 13.04 -5.71 -8.00
CA GLY A 626 12.89 -4.61 -7.04
C GLY A 626 12.18 -5.04 -5.75
N LEU A 627 11.25 -5.99 -5.85
CA LEU A 627 10.55 -6.58 -4.72
C LEU A 627 11.38 -7.65 -3.99
N ASP A 628 12.27 -8.37 -4.68
CA ASP A 628 13.21 -9.32 -4.08
C ASP A 628 14.11 -8.61 -3.05
N ALA A 629 14.53 -7.37 -3.36
CA ALA A 629 15.26 -6.54 -2.41
C ALA A 629 14.49 -6.33 -1.09
N ILE A 630 13.15 -6.27 -1.12
CA ILE A 630 12.31 -6.15 0.07
C ILE A 630 12.10 -7.51 0.74
N ALA A 631 11.82 -8.54 -0.05
CA ALA A 631 11.46 -9.86 0.45
C ALA A 631 12.65 -10.56 1.14
N ASP A 632 13.85 -10.37 0.60
CA ASP A 632 15.10 -10.99 1.06
C ASP A 632 15.87 -10.10 2.05
N ALA A 633 15.36 -8.90 2.35
CA ALA A 633 16.01 -8.00 3.30
C ALA A 633 16.12 -8.66 4.69
N PRO A 634 17.25 -8.47 5.41
CA PRO A 634 17.43 -9.03 6.74
C PRO A 634 16.29 -8.60 7.68
N GLN A 635 15.66 -9.59 8.31
CA GLN A 635 14.57 -9.36 9.26
C GLN A 635 15.12 -9.29 10.69
N GLU A 636 14.39 -8.62 11.58
CA GLU A 636 14.74 -8.51 12.99
C GLU A 636 14.51 -9.81 13.75
N SER A 637 13.49 -10.56 13.37
CA SER A 637 13.19 -11.89 13.89
C SER A 637 13.41 -12.95 12.82
N ASP A 638 14.14 -14.00 13.18
CA ASP A 638 14.32 -15.20 12.38
C ASP A 638 13.35 -16.27 12.91
N PRO A 639 12.38 -16.74 12.10
CA PRO A 639 11.44 -17.78 12.51
C PRO A 639 12.10 -19.11 12.90
N THR A 640 13.35 -19.35 12.48
CA THR A 640 14.09 -20.58 12.79
C THR A 640 14.84 -20.50 14.12
N ARG A 641 14.94 -19.31 14.71
CA ARG A 641 15.66 -19.06 15.96
C ARG A 641 14.69 -18.86 17.12
N SER A 642 15.01 -19.43 18.28
CA SER A 642 14.35 -19.10 19.53
C SER A 642 15.05 -17.93 20.21
N TYR A 643 14.28 -16.95 20.67
CA TYR A 643 14.77 -15.76 21.36
C TYR A 643 14.48 -15.85 22.86
N LEU A 644 15.39 -15.30 23.67
CA LEU A 644 15.19 -15.14 25.09
C LEU A 644 14.05 -14.15 25.33
N ARG A 645 13.01 -14.60 26.03
CA ARG A 645 11.91 -13.75 26.45
C ARG A 645 12.22 -13.11 27.80
N ARG A 646 12.11 -11.78 27.88
CA ARG A 646 12.32 -11.00 29.11
C ARG A 646 11.19 -9.98 29.28
N GLU A 647 10.38 -10.18 30.30
CA GLU A 647 9.30 -9.25 30.61
C GLU A 647 9.84 -7.92 31.14
N HIS A 648 10.83 -8.00 32.03
CA HIS A 648 11.50 -6.86 32.64
C HIS A 648 12.99 -6.81 32.27
N ILE A 649 13.49 -5.61 31.99
CA ILE A 649 14.90 -5.31 31.75
C ILE A 649 15.33 -4.30 32.82
N ALA A 650 16.44 -4.56 33.50
CA ALA A 650 16.98 -3.67 34.53
C ALA A 650 17.76 -2.50 33.92
N GLY A 651 18.35 -2.71 32.74
CA GLY A 651 19.02 -1.66 31.97
C GLY A 651 20.52 -1.56 32.22
N ASP A 652 21.18 -2.68 32.51
CA ASP A 652 22.65 -2.80 32.53
C ASP A 652 23.16 -3.11 31.12
N PHE A 653 23.95 -2.20 30.53
CA PHE A 653 24.56 -2.40 29.22
C PHE A 653 26.06 -2.65 29.34
N ALA A 654 26.56 -3.64 28.61
CA ALA A 654 27.98 -3.86 28.42
C ALA A 654 28.32 -3.95 26.93
N LEU A 655 29.12 -3.00 26.45
CA LEU A 655 29.61 -2.95 25.08
C LEU A 655 31.04 -3.46 25.05
N ARG A 656 31.35 -4.33 24.09
CA ARG A 656 32.68 -4.91 23.89
C ARG A 656 33.03 -4.84 22.41
N GLU A 657 34.09 -4.09 22.10
CA GLU A 657 34.66 -3.92 20.75
C GLU A 657 33.62 -3.51 19.70
N VAL A 658 32.68 -2.64 20.09
CA VAL A 658 31.55 -2.27 19.25
C VAL A 658 32.01 -1.30 18.16
N GLN A 659 31.88 -1.71 16.90
CA GLN A 659 32.00 -0.82 15.75
C GLN A 659 30.72 -0.80 14.93
N PHE A 660 30.35 0.36 14.41
CA PHE A 660 29.23 0.50 13.50
C PHE A 660 29.58 1.35 12.28
N ARG A 661 29.13 0.90 11.10
CA ARG A 661 29.30 1.57 9.81
C ARG A 661 27.96 1.63 9.10
N TYR A 662 27.59 2.81 8.57
CA TYR A 662 26.40 2.94 7.72
C TYR A 662 26.61 2.33 6.33
N GLU A 663 27.83 2.42 5.80
CA GLU A 663 28.25 1.79 4.55
C GLU A 663 29.34 0.78 4.85
N ALA A 664 29.24 -0.42 4.28
CA ALA A 664 30.20 -1.51 4.54
C ALA A 664 31.66 -1.08 4.26
N ASP A 665 31.87 -0.27 3.22
CA ASP A 665 33.18 0.22 2.79
C ASP A 665 33.56 1.57 3.44
N GLY A 666 32.67 2.15 4.24
CA GLY A 666 32.86 3.46 4.87
C GLY A 666 33.67 3.42 6.17
N ALA A 667 34.11 4.59 6.64
CA ALA A 667 34.75 4.74 7.95
C ALA A 667 33.77 4.41 9.10
N PRO A 668 34.26 3.86 10.24
CA PRO A 668 33.40 3.55 11.38
C PRO A 668 32.81 4.85 11.93
N SER A 669 31.48 4.92 11.96
CA SER A 669 30.74 6.04 12.56
C SER A 669 30.66 5.93 14.08
N LEU A 670 30.95 4.74 14.61
CA LEU A 670 31.04 4.44 16.03
C LEU A 670 32.16 3.41 16.22
N ASP A 671 33.04 3.65 17.19
CA ASP A 671 34.16 2.77 17.57
C ASP A 671 34.38 2.86 19.08
N ILE A 672 33.86 1.87 19.80
CA ILE A 672 33.85 1.79 21.27
C ILE A 672 34.55 0.49 21.70
N PRO A 673 35.80 0.57 22.22
CA PRO A 673 36.54 -0.61 22.69
C PRO A 673 35.84 -1.34 23.84
N GLY A 674 35.30 -0.59 24.80
CA GLY A 674 34.56 -1.15 25.93
C GLY A 674 33.83 -0.06 26.70
N LEU A 675 32.60 -0.35 27.10
CA LEU A 675 31.80 0.55 27.92
C LEU A 675 30.81 -0.25 28.78
N ASP A 676 30.66 0.16 30.04
CA ASP A 676 29.67 -0.40 30.97
C ASP A 676 28.77 0.71 31.50
N VAL A 677 27.46 0.52 31.35
CA VAL A 677 26.39 1.39 31.88
C VAL A 677 25.61 0.57 32.88
N LYS A 678 25.59 1.02 34.14
CA LYS A 678 24.88 0.31 35.21
C LYS A 678 23.40 0.65 35.23
N ALA A 679 22.58 -0.32 35.66
CA ALA A 679 21.16 -0.11 35.88
C ALA A 679 20.92 1.10 36.81
N GLY A 680 19.97 1.98 36.45
CA GLY A 680 19.66 3.21 37.19
C GLY A 680 20.63 4.37 36.96
N GLN A 681 21.69 4.20 36.17
CA GLN A 681 22.67 5.25 35.92
C GLN A 681 22.13 6.30 34.93
N LYS A 682 22.35 7.59 35.25
CA LYS A 682 21.98 8.73 34.40
C LYS A 682 23.24 9.33 33.77
N ILE A 683 23.33 9.29 32.44
CA ILE A 683 24.52 9.64 31.67
C ILE A 683 24.20 10.74 30.65
N ALA A 684 25.00 11.80 30.62
CA ALA A 684 24.97 12.79 29.55
C ALA A 684 26.02 12.48 28.47
N LEU A 685 25.61 12.52 27.20
CA LEU A 685 26.50 12.39 26.03
C LEU A 685 26.74 13.78 25.42
N LEU A 686 27.99 14.23 25.48
CA LEU A 686 28.47 15.47 24.89
C LEU A 686 29.31 15.19 23.65
N GLY A 687 29.39 16.16 22.74
CA GLY A 687 30.22 16.06 21.53
C GLY A 687 29.69 16.93 20.41
N ALA A 688 30.52 17.23 19.41
CA ALA A 688 30.12 18.02 18.24
C ALA A 688 29.01 17.31 17.42
N ASN A 689 28.33 18.04 16.53
CA ASN A 689 27.42 17.42 15.57
C ASN A 689 28.20 16.44 14.68
N GLY A 690 27.63 15.27 14.41
CA GLY A 690 28.31 14.21 13.65
C GLY A 690 29.32 13.37 14.45
N SER A 691 29.49 13.60 15.76
CA SER A 691 30.40 12.81 16.63
C SER A 691 29.96 11.36 16.89
N GLY A 692 28.77 10.94 16.42
CA GLY A 692 28.26 9.57 16.59
C GLY A 692 27.23 9.37 17.71
N LYS A 693 26.84 10.41 18.46
CA LYS A 693 25.88 10.33 19.60
C LYS A 693 24.55 9.65 19.23
N SER A 694 23.88 10.12 18.19
CA SER A 694 22.60 9.55 17.75
C SER A 694 22.75 8.11 17.26
N THR A 695 23.87 7.79 16.61
CA THR A 695 24.20 6.42 16.19
C THR A 695 24.38 5.51 17.41
N PHE A 696 25.09 5.96 18.43
CA PHE A 696 25.27 5.25 19.69
C PHE A 696 23.93 4.96 20.38
N LEU A 697 23.04 5.96 20.49
CA LEU A 697 21.69 5.77 21.05
C LEU A 697 20.88 4.75 20.23
N LYS A 698 20.95 4.78 18.89
CA LYS A 698 20.24 3.79 18.05
C LYS A 698 20.79 2.38 18.18
N VAL A 699 22.09 2.22 18.41
CA VAL A 699 22.70 0.93 18.74
C VAL A 699 22.21 0.44 20.11
N LEU A 700 22.18 1.30 21.14
CA LEU A 700 21.63 0.93 22.45
C LEU A 700 20.13 0.61 22.41
N ALA A 701 19.37 1.27 21.54
CA ALA A 701 17.94 1.02 21.33
C ALA A 701 17.66 -0.31 20.61
N GLY A 702 18.69 -1.02 20.12
CA GLY A 702 18.54 -2.21 19.30
C GLY A 702 17.98 -1.93 17.90
N LEU A 703 17.91 -0.66 17.47
CA LEU A 703 17.47 -0.29 16.12
C LEU A 703 18.53 -0.61 15.08
N TYR A 704 19.80 -0.50 15.45
CA TYR A 704 20.96 -0.87 14.63
C TYR A 704 21.78 -1.95 15.34
N SER A 705 22.20 -2.96 14.59
CA SER A 705 23.17 -3.93 15.12
C SER A 705 24.60 -3.46 14.82
N PRO A 706 25.56 -3.70 15.73
CA PRO A 706 26.95 -3.37 15.47
C PRO A 706 27.50 -4.21 14.30
N SER A 707 28.37 -3.61 13.49
CA SER A 707 29.09 -4.28 12.39
C SER A 707 30.18 -5.22 12.92
N GLN A 708 30.77 -4.90 14.09
CA GLN A 708 31.73 -5.71 14.81
C GLN A 708 31.51 -5.56 16.32
N GLY A 709 31.85 -6.60 17.09
CA GLY A 709 31.69 -6.62 18.54
C GLY A 709 30.30 -7.03 18.97
N ARG A 710 29.98 -6.80 20.25
CA ARG A 710 28.69 -7.19 20.84
C ARG A 710 28.19 -6.17 21.85
N VAL A 711 26.87 -6.04 21.89
CA VAL A 711 26.14 -5.26 22.90
C VAL A 711 25.40 -6.25 23.78
N MET A 712 25.68 -6.22 25.08
CA MET A 712 25.00 -7.02 26.08
C MET A 712 24.01 -6.15 26.86
N LEU A 713 22.86 -6.73 27.19
CA LEU A 713 21.79 -6.13 27.98
C LEU A 713 21.41 -7.11 29.10
N ASP A 714 21.61 -6.69 30.35
CA ASP A 714 21.47 -7.51 31.57
C ASP A 714 22.13 -8.90 31.41
N GLY A 715 23.39 -8.91 30.99
CA GLY A 715 24.22 -10.12 30.86
C GLY A 715 23.94 -11.03 29.66
N ALA A 716 22.91 -10.75 28.83
CA ALA A 716 22.66 -11.49 27.59
C ALA A 716 23.04 -10.63 26.38
N GLU A 717 23.47 -11.24 25.27
CA GLU A 717 23.65 -10.47 24.04
C GLU A 717 22.29 -9.95 23.55
N MET A 718 22.22 -8.67 23.17
CA MET A 718 20.96 -8.04 22.81
C MET A 718 20.28 -8.72 21.60
N ASN A 719 21.08 -9.30 20.69
CA ASN A 719 20.59 -10.08 19.54
C ASN A 719 19.97 -11.45 19.93
N GLN A 720 20.11 -11.89 21.18
CA GLN A 720 19.49 -13.10 21.72
C GLN A 720 18.13 -12.81 22.36
N ILE A 721 17.85 -11.56 22.72
CA ILE A 721 16.57 -11.14 23.31
C ILE A 721 15.57 -10.86 22.20
N ASP A 722 14.28 -11.17 22.42
CA ASP A 722 13.23 -10.83 21.45
C ASP A 722 13.13 -9.30 21.29
N ALA A 723 13.10 -8.80 20.06
CA ALA A 723 13.10 -7.37 19.77
C ALA A 723 11.89 -6.64 20.39
N ARG A 724 10.74 -7.32 20.57
CA ARG A 724 9.57 -6.75 21.25
C ARG A 724 9.86 -6.45 22.72
N ASP A 725 10.59 -7.33 23.38
CA ASP A 725 10.95 -7.19 24.80
C ASP A 725 11.93 -6.03 25.01
N VAL A 726 12.91 -5.88 24.11
CA VAL A 726 13.81 -4.72 24.07
C VAL A 726 13.01 -3.44 23.83
N ARG A 727 12.13 -3.39 22.82
CA ARG A 727 11.33 -2.21 22.49
C ARG A 727 10.33 -1.81 23.55
N ARG A 728 9.82 -2.74 24.34
CA ARG A 728 8.91 -2.43 25.44
C ARG A 728 9.65 -1.76 26.60
N ASN A 729 10.85 -2.23 26.91
CA ASN A 729 11.60 -1.77 28.09
C ASN A 729 12.63 -0.66 27.80
N VAL A 730 13.06 -0.50 26.55
CA VAL A 730 14.01 0.53 26.10
C VAL A 730 13.25 1.56 25.27
N GLY A 731 13.04 2.74 25.84
CA GLY A 731 12.40 3.87 25.18
C GLY A 731 13.43 4.75 24.47
N TYR A 732 13.14 5.12 23.23
CA TYR A 732 13.98 6.02 22.44
C TYR A 732 13.18 7.25 22.00
N LEU A 733 13.63 8.43 22.43
CA LEU A 733 13.14 9.71 21.95
C LEU A 733 14.20 10.33 21.03
N GLY A 734 13.97 10.24 19.72
CA GLY A 734 14.84 10.86 18.72
C GLY A 734 14.70 12.38 18.68
N GLN A 735 15.69 13.02 18.04
CA GLN A 735 15.73 14.47 17.83
C GLN A 735 14.50 14.99 17.06
N ASP A 736 14.07 14.23 16.04
CA ASP A 736 12.89 14.55 15.22
C ASP A 736 11.73 13.59 15.53
N VAL A 737 10.70 14.07 16.23
CA VAL A 737 9.47 13.29 16.46
C VAL A 737 8.56 13.36 15.24
N ARG A 738 8.38 12.22 14.56
CA ARG A 738 7.42 12.06 13.46
C ARG A 738 6.08 11.55 13.98
N LEU A 739 5.00 12.14 13.45
CA LEU A 739 3.63 11.76 13.76
C LEU A 739 2.95 11.15 12.54
N PHE A 740 1.99 10.26 12.79
CA PHE A 740 1.21 9.59 11.77
C PHE A 740 -0.09 10.34 11.55
N ALA A 741 -0.62 10.30 10.32
CA ALA A 741 -1.93 10.85 10.05
C ALA A 741 -3.00 10.07 10.84
N GLY A 742 -3.92 10.79 11.48
CA GLY A 742 -4.93 10.23 12.39
C GLY A 742 -5.27 11.21 13.50
N THR A 743 -5.87 10.74 14.59
CA THR A 743 -6.12 11.57 15.77
C THR A 743 -4.90 11.65 16.70
N LEU A 744 -4.89 12.61 17.62
CA LEU A 744 -3.92 12.65 18.71
C LEU A 744 -3.99 11.37 19.56
N ARG A 745 -5.20 10.85 19.83
CA ARG A 745 -5.40 9.57 20.50
C ARG A 745 -4.71 8.41 19.79
N ASP A 746 -4.88 8.30 18.47
CA ASP A 746 -4.24 7.25 17.66
C ASP A 746 -2.71 7.35 17.74
N ASN A 747 -2.20 8.58 17.68
CA ASN A 747 -0.77 8.86 17.79
C ASN A 747 -0.22 8.53 19.18
N LEU A 748 -0.99 8.69 20.26
CA LEU A 748 -0.57 8.31 21.61
C LEU A 748 -0.69 6.80 21.87
N SER A 749 -1.50 6.08 21.07
CA SER A 749 -1.82 4.66 21.26
C SER A 749 -1.25 3.77 20.14
N LEU A 750 -0.09 4.13 19.57
CA LEU A 750 0.52 3.41 18.43
C LEU A 750 0.81 1.92 18.72
N GLY A 751 1.04 1.56 19.99
CA GLY A 751 1.26 0.18 20.41
C GLY A 751 0.01 -0.69 20.37
N GLY A 752 -1.17 -0.15 20.02
CA GLY A 752 -2.44 -0.89 19.98
C GLY A 752 -3.07 -1.13 21.36
N LEU A 753 -2.39 -0.73 22.44
CA LEU A 753 -2.89 -0.81 23.81
C LEU A 753 -3.92 0.29 24.07
N PRO A 754 -5.13 -0.03 24.58
CA PRO A 754 -6.08 0.97 25.00
C PRO A 754 -5.55 1.69 26.24
N HIS A 755 -5.39 3.00 26.14
CA HIS A 755 -5.19 3.86 27.29
C HIS A 755 -6.50 4.57 27.60
N GLY A 756 -6.93 4.52 28.87
CA GLY A 756 -8.06 5.34 29.32
C GLY A 756 -7.76 6.83 29.13
N ASP A 757 -8.79 7.62 28.86
CA ASP A 757 -8.68 9.06 28.57
C ASP A 757 -7.92 9.81 29.66
N ASP A 758 -8.17 9.48 30.93
CA ASP A 758 -7.45 10.07 32.06
C ASP A 758 -5.94 9.83 31.98
N ARG A 759 -5.51 8.62 31.58
CA ARG A 759 -4.08 8.29 31.40
C ARG A 759 -3.48 9.07 30.23
N LEU A 760 -4.23 9.24 29.14
CA LEU A 760 -3.80 10.07 28.01
C LEU A 760 -3.64 11.54 28.43
N TYR A 761 -4.57 12.08 29.22
CA TYR A 761 -4.46 13.43 29.76
C TYR A 761 -3.31 13.57 30.75
N CYS A 762 -3.05 12.57 31.61
CA CYS A 762 -1.87 12.57 32.48
C CYS A 762 -0.55 12.58 31.68
N ALA A 763 -0.46 11.82 30.60
CA ALA A 763 0.70 11.83 29.71
C ALA A 763 0.89 13.19 29.03
N LEU A 764 -0.19 13.79 28.56
CA LEU A 764 -0.17 15.13 27.96
C LEU A 764 0.16 16.21 29.00
N ASP A 765 -0.34 16.07 30.22
CA ASP A 765 0.04 16.93 31.33
C ASP A 765 1.53 16.81 31.58
N PHE A 766 2.08 15.60 31.75
CA PHE A 766 3.52 15.35 31.90
C PHE A 766 4.35 16.00 30.78
N ALA A 767 3.89 15.92 29.54
CA ALA A 767 4.56 16.53 28.38
C ALA A 767 4.38 18.06 28.26
N GLY A 768 3.50 18.67 29.07
CA GLY A 768 3.19 20.10 29.01
C GLY A 768 2.16 20.51 27.96
N LEU A 769 1.45 19.55 27.34
CA LEU A 769 0.39 19.81 26.35
C LEU A 769 -1.03 19.69 26.90
N GLY A 770 -1.22 19.26 28.14
CA GLY A 770 -2.57 19.02 28.67
C GLY A 770 -3.51 20.23 28.59
N ALA A 771 -3.04 21.44 28.91
CA ALA A 771 -3.84 22.66 28.78
C ALA A 771 -4.19 22.98 27.32
N PHE A 772 -3.24 22.83 26.41
CA PHE A 772 -3.46 23.03 24.97
C PHE A 772 -4.53 22.07 24.45
N VAL A 773 -4.42 20.79 24.76
CA VAL A 773 -5.38 19.77 24.31
C VAL A 773 -6.76 19.97 24.93
N ARG A 774 -6.87 20.27 26.24
CA ARG A 774 -8.16 20.57 26.89
C ARG A 774 -8.84 21.82 26.34
N SER A 775 -8.07 22.82 25.91
CA SER A 775 -8.61 24.05 25.30
C SER A 775 -9.02 23.87 23.83
N HIS A 776 -8.50 22.85 23.15
CA HIS A 776 -8.80 22.60 21.76
C HIS A 776 -10.18 21.97 21.61
N HIS A 777 -11.03 22.52 20.73
CA HIS A 777 -12.41 22.06 20.52
C HIS A 777 -12.55 20.56 20.19
N ARG A 778 -11.50 19.94 19.65
CA ARG A 778 -11.45 18.50 19.36
C ARG A 778 -10.78 17.65 20.43
N GLY A 779 -10.15 18.23 21.45
CA GLY A 779 -9.47 17.48 22.51
C GLY A 779 -8.51 16.41 21.97
N LEU A 780 -8.69 15.17 22.45
CA LEU A 780 -7.93 13.99 22.01
C LEU A 780 -8.20 13.57 20.55
N ASP A 781 -9.29 14.04 19.96
CA ASP A 781 -9.67 13.80 18.56
C ASP A 781 -9.13 14.90 17.63
N LEU A 782 -8.15 15.68 18.09
CA LEU A 782 -7.37 16.60 17.27
C LEU A 782 -6.76 15.82 16.10
N GLU A 783 -7.10 16.23 14.88
CA GLU A 783 -6.54 15.65 13.66
C GLU A 783 -5.08 16.08 13.48
N ILE A 784 -4.24 15.07 13.28
CA ILE A 784 -2.82 15.19 12.95
C ILE A 784 -2.68 14.76 11.48
N ARG A 785 -2.03 15.61 10.68
CA ARG A 785 -1.76 15.35 9.26
C ARG A 785 -0.41 14.65 9.08
N ASP A 786 -0.09 14.32 7.83
CA ASP A 786 1.13 13.60 7.47
C ASP A 786 2.39 14.24 8.09
N GLY A 787 3.18 13.44 8.81
CA GLY A 787 4.40 13.90 9.46
C GLY A 787 4.20 14.91 10.60
N GLY A 788 2.96 15.11 11.07
CA GLY A 788 2.62 16.11 12.08
C GLY A 788 2.50 17.54 11.54
N GLU A 789 2.17 17.69 10.26
CA GLU A 789 1.88 19.01 9.67
C GLU A 789 0.74 19.72 10.45
N GLY A 790 0.90 21.04 10.65
CA GLY A 790 -0.02 21.86 11.44
C GLY A 790 0.30 21.96 12.93
N LEU A 791 1.29 21.22 13.43
CA LEU A 791 1.80 21.33 14.80
C LEU A 791 3.17 22.00 14.83
N SER A 792 3.44 22.77 15.88
CA SER A 792 4.77 23.34 16.11
C SER A 792 5.78 22.24 16.46
N VAL A 793 7.07 22.49 16.21
CA VAL A 793 8.14 21.52 16.53
C VAL A 793 8.12 21.15 18.01
N GLY A 794 7.91 22.13 18.91
CA GLY A 794 7.77 21.90 20.34
C GLY A 794 6.55 21.05 20.71
N GLN A 795 5.40 21.24 20.03
CA GLN A 795 4.23 20.39 20.23
C GLN A 795 4.50 18.94 19.80
N ARG A 796 5.16 18.72 18.65
CA ARG A 796 5.56 17.37 18.23
C ARG A 796 6.51 16.72 19.23
N GLN A 797 7.48 17.48 19.75
CA GLN A 797 8.41 17.02 20.78
C GLN A 797 7.67 16.60 22.06
N SER A 798 6.73 17.42 22.53
CA SER A 798 5.90 17.09 23.69
C SER A 798 5.02 15.83 23.44
N ILE A 799 4.48 15.63 22.25
CA ILE A 799 3.79 14.37 21.92
C ILE A 799 4.76 13.17 22.01
N GLY A 800 6.00 13.33 21.55
CA GLY A 800 7.06 12.33 21.73
C GLY A 800 7.31 11.99 23.20
N TRP A 801 7.36 13.00 24.07
CA TRP A 801 7.45 12.80 25.52
C TRP A 801 6.23 12.08 26.10
N ALA A 802 5.02 12.43 25.66
CA ALA A 802 3.80 11.75 26.09
C ALA A 802 3.81 10.26 25.69
N ARG A 803 4.28 9.94 24.47
CA ARG A 803 4.47 8.54 24.02
C ARG A 803 5.47 7.79 24.89
N LEU A 804 6.63 8.39 25.15
CA LEU A 804 7.67 7.78 25.98
C LEU A 804 7.16 7.53 27.41
N TRP A 805 6.39 8.47 27.96
CA TRP A 805 5.77 8.32 29.28
C TRP A 805 4.71 7.21 29.30
N LEU A 806 3.88 7.10 28.24
CA LEU A 806 2.88 6.04 28.11
C LEU A 806 3.51 4.65 27.97
N GLN A 807 4.63 4.55 27.26
CA GLN A 807 5.44 3.33 27.12
C GLN A 807 6.02 2.87 28.46
N ASP A 808 6.31 3.80 29.37
CA ASP A 808 6.87 3.54 30.71
C ASP A 808 8.15 2.67 30.73
N PRO A 809 9.20 3.00 29.96
CA PRO A 809 10.39 2.15 29.79
C PRO A 809 11.36 2.21 30.98
N SER A 810 12.00 1.08 31.31
CA SER A 810 13.09 0.99 32.29
C SER A 810 14.37 1.76 31.88
N VAL A 811 14.60 1.87 30.57
CA VAL A 811 15.75 2.56 29.97
C VAL A 811 15.25 3.69 29.08
N CYS A 812 15.75 4.91 29.31
CA CYS A 812 15.42 6.10 28.54
C CYS A 812 16.62 6.58 27.71
N LEU A 813 16.51 6.48 26.39
CA LEU A 813 17.51 6.95 25.43
C LEU A 813 16.98 8.23 24.78
N LEU A 814 17.61 9.37 25.07
CA LEU A 814 17.08 10.69 24.72
C LEU A 814 18.08 11.43 23.83
N ASP A 815 17.65 11.84 22.63
CA ASP A 815 18.46 12.60 21.67
C ASP A 815 17.93 14.03 21.53
N GLU A 816 18.68 14.99 22.08
CA GLU A 816 18.32 16.42 22.19
C GLU A 816 16.87 16.68 22.65
N PRO A 817 16.45 16.11 23.78
CA PRO A 817 15.03 15.95 24.09
C PRO A 817 14.26 17.24 24.36
N THR A 818 14.96 18.37 24.58
CA THR A 818 14.37 19.70 24.83
C THR A 818 14.76 20.75 23.79
N ALA A 819 15.41 20.39 22.68
CA ALA A 819 15.95 21.38 21.72
C ALA A 819 14.86 22.28 21.07
N ALA A 820 13.64 21.76 20.89
CA ALA A 820 12.54 22.47 20.27
C ALA A 820 11.54 23.14 21.25
N LEU A 821 11.81 23.07 22.56
CA LEU A 821 10.93 23.61 23.60
C LEU A 821 11.34 25.03 23.99
N ASP A 822 10.34 25.87 24.26
CA ASP A 822 10.59 27.17 24.88
C ASP A 822 11.10 27.00 26.32
N GLN A 823 11.73 28.05 26.85
CA GLN A 823 12.38 28.02 28.15
C GLN A 823 11.41 27.69 29.30
N ALA A 824 10.16 28.14 29.22
CA ALA A 824 9.17 27.96 30.28
C ALA A 824 8.64 26.52 30.33
N LEU A 825 8.35 25.94 29.17
CA LEU A 825 7.97 24.53 29.01
C LEU A 825 9.14 23.62 29.36
N GLU A 826 10.35 23.94 28.92
CA GLU A 826 11.56 23.19 29.24
C GLU A 826 11.77 23.11 30.76
N THR A 827 11.76 24.23 31.46
CA THR A 827 11.98 24.26 32.92
C THR A 827 10.95 23.40 33.67
N LYS A 828 9.67 23.49 33.27
CA LYS A 828 8.59 22.66 33.85
C LYS A 828 8.75 21.18 33.51
N LEU A 829 9.15 20.87 32.29
CA LEU A 829 9.38 19.50 31.85
C LEU A 829 10.56 18.87 32.60
N ILE A 830 11.69 19.56 32.71
CA ILE A 830 12.88 19.11 33.43
C ILE A 830 12.55 18.71 34.86
N LYS A 831 11.75 19.52 35.58
CA LYS A 831 11.32 19.19 36.95
C LYS A 831 10.51 17.89 37.04
N ARG A 832 9.70 17.60 36.02
CA ARG A 832 8.89 16.36 35.98
C ARG A 832 9.73 15.17 35.54
N VAL A 833 10.59 15.38 34.55
CA VAL A 833 11.54 14.38 34.04
C VAL A 833 12.53 13.97 35.13
N SER A 834 13.03 14.89 35.95
CA SER A 834 13.96 14.58 37.04
C SER A 834 13.38 13.52 38.00
N THR A 835 12.12 13.70 38.38
CA THR A 835 11.41 12.76 39.28
C THR A 835 11.06 11.46 38.56
N TRP A 836 10.69 11.54 37.27
CA TRP A 836 10.29 10.37 36.49
C TRP A 836 11.46 9.46 36.12
N LEU A 837 12.66 10.02 35.94
CA LEU A 837 13.90 9.28 35.69
C LEU A 837 14.49 8.64 36.95
N ASP A 838 13.93 8.88 38.13
CA ASP A 838 14.39 8.18 39.34
C ASP A 838 14.17 6.66 39.19
N GLN A 839 15.20 5.88 39.54
CA GLN A 839 15.28 4.43 39.36
C GLN A 839 15.33 3.94 37.89
N ARG A 840 15.47 4.82 36.89
CA ARG A 840 15.62 4.43 35.47
C ARG A 840 17.04 4.66 34.97
N THR A 841 17.51 3.77 34.10
CA THR A 841 18.76 4.04 33.35
C THR A 841 18.46 5.09 32.29
N ALA A 842 19.24 6.17 32.22
CA ALA A 842 19.05 7.22 31.23
C ALA A 842 20.35 7.54 30.50
N VAL A 843 20.31 7.61 29.18
CA VAL A 843 21.42 8.08 28.35
C VAL A 843 20.91 9.23 27.48
N ILE A 844 21.43 10.43 27.73
CA ILE A 844 20.88 11.68 27.21
C ILE A 844 21.93 12.39 26.38
N ALA A 845 21.78 12.41 25.06
CA ALA A 845 22.56 13.26 24.18
C ALA A 845 21.99 14.69 24.22
N THR A 846 22.78 15.64 24.68
CA THR A 846 22.35 17.04 24.79
C THR A 846 23.54 17.97 24.84
N HIS A 847 23.33 19.23 24.49
CA HIS A 847 24.26 20.33 24.75
C HIS A 847 23.68 21.34 25.78
N ARG A 848 22.48 21.07 26.31
CA ARG A 848 21.78 21.98 27.23
C ARG A 848 22.10 21.65 28.69
N MET A 849 22.76 22.59 29.38
CA MET A 849 23.20 22.42 30.77
C MET A 849 22.10 21.98 31.76
N PRO A 850 20.86 22.51 31.71
CA PRO A 850 19.79 22.08 32.61
C PRO A 850 19.47 20.58 32.55
N ILE A 851 19.72 19.93 31.41
CA ILE A 851 19.54 18.48 31.25
C ILE A 851 20.80 17.73 31.71
N VAL A 852 21.99 18.27 31.46
CA VAL A 852 23.26 17.68 31.94
C VAL A 852 23.26 17.62 33.48
N GLU A 853 22.68 18.60 34.15
CA GLU A 853 22.53 18.64 35.61
C GLU A 853 21.66 17.49 36.16
N LEU A 854 20.83 16.85 35.34
CA LEU A 854 20.05 15.67 35.74
C LEU A 854 20.87 14.38 35.78
N THR A 855 22.11 14.41 35.29
CA THR A 855 22.98 13.23 35.11
C THR A 855 24.11 13.19 36.13
N ASP A 856 24.59 11.98 36.41
CA ASP A 856 25.65 11.72 37.39
C ASP A 856 27.01 11.50 36.71
N ARG A 857 27.00 11.08 35.44
CA ARG A 857 28.16 10.73 34.62
C ARG A 857 28.08 11.40 33.26
N VAL A 858 29.23 11.83 32.72
CA VAL A 858 29.31 12.49 31.41
C VAL A 858 30.28 11.72 30.53
N MET A 859 29.89 11.48 29.29
CA MET A 859 30.72 10.91 28.24
C MET A 859 30.88 11.91 27.10
N VAL A 860 32.10 12.09 26.60
CA VAL A 860 32.40 13.00 25.49
C VAL A 860 32.82 12.19 24.26
N PHE A 861 32.07 12.37 23.17
CA PHE A 861 32.30 11.75 21.87
C PHE A 861 32.99 12.71 20.91
N LYS A 862 33.95 12.17 20.14
CA LYS A 862 34.62 12.86 19.05
C LYS A 862 34.92 11.85 17.94
N ASP A 863 34.54 12.17 16.70
CA ASP A 863 34.80 11.36 15.51
C ASP A 863 34.40 9.87 15.68
N GLY A 864 33.23 9.61 16.29
CA GLY A 864 32.72 8.26 16.52
C GLY A 864 33.35 7.52 17.71
N ARG A 865 34.32 8.12 18.41
CA ARG A 865 35.03 7.53 19.55
C ARG A 865 34.69 8.22 20.85
N MET A 866 34.67 7.45 21.93
CA MET A 866 34.55 7.98 23.29
C MET A 866 35.93 8.42 23.77
N ILE A 867 36.09 9.73 24.05
CA ILE A 867 37.38 10.31 24.45
C ILE A 867 37.45 10.51 25.97
N VAL A 868 36.33 10.89 26.59
CA VAL A 868 36.25 11.15 28.03
C VAL A 868 35.04 10.43 28.60
N ASP A 869 35.22 9.85 29.78
CA ASP A 869 34.20 9.17 30.54
C ASP A 869 34.48 9.34 32.03
N GLY A 870 33.55 9.92 32.78
CA GLY A 870 33.74 10.14 34.21
C GLY A 870 32.57 10.84 34.90
N PRO A 871 32.69 11.08 36.23
CA PRO A 871 31.69 11.81 37.00
C PRO A 871 31.44 13.21 36.42
N ARG A 872 30.17 13.64 36.39
CA ARG A 872 29.75 14.91 35.75
C ARG A 872 30.61 16.09 36.19
N ASP A 873 30.76 16.30 37.49
CA ASP A 873 31.42 17.50 38.03
C ASP A 873 32.91 17.58 37.61
N GLN A 874 33.60 16.43 37.54
CA GLN A 874 34.99 16.36 37.12
C GLN A 874 35.15 16.65 35.63
N VAL A 875 34.32 16.04 34.78
CA VAL A 875 34.37 16.22 33.33
C VAL A 875 33.99 17.65 32.95
N THR A 876 32.97 18.22 33.60
CA THR A 876 32.51 19.59 33.33
C THR A 876 33.55 20.62 33.75
N ALA A 877 34.23 20.43 34.88
CA ALA A 877 35.35 21.27 35.31
C ALA A 877 36.55 21.17 34.35
N HIS A 878 36.84 19.98 33.82
CA HIS A 878 37.90 19.78 32.83
C HIS A 878 37.59 20.48 31.49
N LEU A 879 36.33 20.39 31.01
CA LEU A 879 35.88 21.09 29.81
C LEU A 879 35.91 22.61 29.98
N ALA A 880 35.50 23.13 31.14
CA ALA A 880 35.55 24.57 31.44
C ALA A 880 37.00 25.10 31.46
N LYS A 881 37.94 24.35 32.03
CA LYS A 881 39.38 24.69 32.01
C LYS A 881 39.97 24.64 30.60
N ALA A 882 39.59 23.66 29.78
CA ALA A 882 40.03 23.56 28.39
C ALA A 882 39.51 24.72 27.52
N GLN A 883 38.31 25.24 27.79
CA GLN A 883 37.76 26.41 27.10
C GLN A 883 38.37 27.73 27.58
N GLY A 884 38.69 27.86 28.87
CA GLY A 884 39.32 29.06 29.44
C GLY A 884 40.82 29.21 29.15
N GLY A 885 41.50 28.19 28.63
CA GLY A 885 42.90 28.25 28.19
C GLY A 885 43.11 28.61 26.71
N ALA A 886 42.02 28.80 25.96
CA ALA A 886 42.03 29.12 24.53
C ALA A 886 41.54 30.56 24.22
N SER A 887 41.36 31.39 25.26
CA SER A 887 41.02 32.81 25.18
C SER A 887 42.23 33.70 25.41
#